data_AF-A0A954PU76-F1
#
_entry.id   AF-A0A954PU76-F1
#
_cell.length_a   1.000
_cell.length_b   1.000
_cell.length_c   1.000
_cell.angle_alpha   90.00
_cell.angle_beta   90.00
_cell.angle_gamma   90.00
#
_symmetry.space_group_name_H-M   'P 1'
#
loop_
_entity.id
_entity.type
_entity.pdbx_description
1 polymer ?
#
loop_
_entity_poly.entity_id
_entity_poly.type
_entity_poly.pdbx_seq_one_letter_code
_entity_poly.pdbx_strand_id
1 'polypeptide(L)'
;NKCHDHPFERWTQDQYYEMAAYFGQVALENDPASGDKKIGGTAVEGAKPLYEKVVDKTNGDVIHVRTGKVTPPHFPFEVPCEIPESGTRREKLAAWMTDADNPYFARSFVNRLWGYLLGKGLIEPIDDIRAGNPPTNPELLNHLTQQFVASGFDIRSMLRQICNSRTYQLSVASNATNEDDTLNYAHAMPRRLPAEVIYDAVHALTGAASNIPGMPVGTRAAAVTDSGVKLNDGFLQNLGRPVRESACECERSSELQLGPIMALIGGPTVATAIADPKNALEEIVESNPDDRDLAAEIFIRSIGRPPTETELAAFDQIKQQIKVDHEYLTKELAEKEAQWVTRKAELEAIREKALEETNTQLAARIEAAKPEQEKLAKERDDRIAKATAALEEVNKNLANKVKQWELDHKAAVEWHPLLPSKATSTNKAKLVAAADRSITAIGEKGKGVYTIEYPTSLRNITDFRLEALSDPALPAGGPGLPPNGNFVVTEFEVTVAQKSDAKKFTNVVIESGKADFLQDGFTAEATFDGNNRDQGGWAVAGATGADHWVTFKLKQPIENPDGCILKIQIHQFHNAADHQLGKFRISATTDGGEIPLDLPETFRAIVSTPEADRDEAAKQKLVDYIGKTDADKAGAEAAVATAKQPVPRDAETVRLEKKRDALSVPTPDDAKIVQLRDDVEQSKQQLARIRLTAAEDLTWALINSPAFLFNH
;
A
#
# COMPACT_ATOMS: atom_id res chain seq x y z
N ASN A 1 -12.73 -17.60 30.11
CA ASN A 1 -14.01 -17.74 30.85
C ASN A 1 -15.25 -17.26 30.09
N LYS A 2 -15.15 -16.81 28.83
CA LYS A 2 -16.33 -16.33 28.08
C LYS A 2 -17.41 -17.40 27.89
N CYS A 3 -17.01 -18.65 27.68
CA CYS A 3 -17.91 -19.76 27.38
C CYS A 3 -18.22 -20.66 28.58
N HIS A 4 -17.32 -20.74 29.57
CA HIS A 4 -17.43 -21.57 30.77
C HIS A 4 -16.56 -21.00 31.90
N ASP A 5 -16.75 -21.50 33.12
CA ASP A 5 -15.91 -21.17 34.30
C ASP A 5 -14.43 -21.55 34.07
N HIS A 6 -13.50 -20.87 34.72
CA HIS A 6 -12.09 -21.20 34.55
C HIS A 6 -11.80 -22.64 35.02
N PRO A 7 -11.15 -23.49 34.21
CA PRO A 7 -10.99 -24.91 34.54
C PRO A 7 -10.06 -25.17 35.73
N PHE A 8 -9.17 -24.23 36.06
CA PHE A 8 -8.13 -24.39 37.08
C PHE A 8 -8.13 -23.30 38.17
N GLU A 9 -9.05 -22.33 38.11
CA GLU A 9 -9.11 -21.19 39.03
C GLU A 9 -10.52 -20.98 39.54
N ARG A 10 -10.66 -20.22 40.62
CA ARG A 10 -11.96 -19.88 41.24
C ARG A 10 -12.86 -18.96 40.40
N TRP A 11 -12.40 -18.52 39.24
CA TRP A 11 -13.07 -17.47 38.46
C TRP A 11 -14.23 -18.03 37.64
N THR A 12 -15.44 -17.53 37.87
CA THR A 12 -16.65 -17.99 37.18
C THR A 12 -16.84 -17.27 35.83
N GLN A 13 -17.71 -17.83 35.00
CA GLN A 13 -18.22 -17.18 33.79
C GLN A 13 -18.97 -15.89 34.15
N ASP A 14 -19.75 -15.88 35.23
CA ASP A 14 -20.52 -14.70 35.64
C ASP A 14 -19.57 -13.52 35.96
N GLN A 15 -18.50 -13.78 36.71
CA GLN A 15 -17.45 -12.78 37.02
C GLN A 15 -16.75 -12.24 35.76
N TYR A 16 -16.62 -13.03 34.70
CA TYR A 16 -16.09 -12.55 33.42
C TYR A 16 -17.00 -11.48 32.80
N TYR A 17 -18.32 -11.71 32.78
CA TYR A 17 -19.26 -10.74 32.21
C TYR A 17 -19.45 -9.52 33.13
N GLU A 18 -19.39 -9.69 34.45
CA GLU A 18 -19.39 -8.60 35.43
C GLU A 18 -18.18 -7.67 35.24
N MET A 19 -16.98 -8.24 35.06
CA MET A 19 -15.78 -7.46 34.74
C MET A 19 -15.88 -6.80 33.35
N ALA A 20 -16.37 -7.52 32.35
CA ALA A 20 -16.58 -6.97 31.01
C ALA A 20 -17.56 -5.77 31.02
N ALA A 21 -18.55 -5.76 31.91
CA ALA A 21 -19.53 -4.68 32.02
C ALA A 21 -18.89 -3.32 32.39
N TYR A 22 -17.74 -3.29 33.07
CA TYR A 22 -16.99 -2.05 33.29
C TYR A 22 -16.49 -1.43 31.98
N PHE A 23 -16.12 -2.25 30.99
CA PHE A 23 -15.65 -1.80 29.68
C PHE A 23 -16.79 -1.48 28.71
N GLY A 24 -18.02 -1.90 28.98
CA GLY A 24 -19.19 -1.67 28.11
C GLY A 24 -19.47 -0.20 27.81
N GLN A 25 -19.09 0.69 28.74
CA GLN A 25 -19.22 2.14 28.63
C GLN A 25 -17.90 2.85 28.28
N VAL A 26 -16.91 2.14 27.75
CA VAL A 26 -15.65 2.73 27.28
C VAL A 26 -15.63 2.77 25.76
N ALA A 27 -15.13 3.85 25.19
CA ALA A 27 -14.91 3.96 23.76
C ALA A 27 -13.62 4.68 23.42
N LEU A 28 -13.21 4.51 22.17
CA LEU A 28 -12.10 5.23 21.56
C LEU A 28 -12.70 6.19 20.52
N GLU A 29 -12.35 7.47 20.65
CA GLU A 29 -12.73 8.52 19.70
C GLU A 29 -11.49 9.11 19.03
N ASN A 30 -11.65 9.68 17.85
CA ASN A 30 -10.56 10.32 17.13
C ASN A 30 -10.04 11.53 17.94
N ASP A 31 -8.73 11.57 18.21
CA ASP A 31 -8.10 12.78 18.70
C ASP A 31 -7.92 13.78 17.54
N PRO A 32 -8.41 15.03 17.63
CA PRO A 32 -8.18 16.04 16.61
C PRO A 32 -6.69 16.24 16.25
N ALA A 33 -5.76 15.97 17.16
CA ALA A 33 -4.32 16.00 16.90
C ALA A 33 -3.88 15.00 15.81
N SER A 34 -4.70 13.98 15.52
CA SER A 34 -4.46 12.99 14.48
C SER A 34 -4.59 13.57 13.06
N GLY A 35 -5.42 14.60 12.86
CA GLY A 35 -5.75 15.10 11.52
C GLY A 35 -6.21 13.97 10.59
N ASP A 36 -5.67 13.93 9.37
CA ASP A 36 -5.91 12.85 8.39
C ASP A 36 -4.99 11.63 8.57
N LYS A 37 -4.07 11.65 9.55
CA LYS A 37 -3.10 10.58 9.77
C LYS A 37 -3.77 9.39 10.44
N LYS A 38 -3.43 8.19 9.98
CA LYS A 38 -3.94 6.91 10.47
C LYS A 38 -2.79 5.92 10.69
N ILE A 39 -2.98 4.95 11.59
CA ILE A 39 -2.09 3.81 11.84
C ILE A 39 -2.81 2.49 11.55
N GLY A 40 -2.03 1.48 11.19
CA GLY A 40 -2.56 0.17 10.81
C GLY A 40 -3.33 0.16 9.47
N GLY A 41 -4.18 -0.85 9.29
CA GLY A 41 -4.84 -1.15 8.02
C GLY A 41 -4.31 -2.45 7.41
N THR A 42 -4.91 -3.57 7.78
CA THR A 42 -4.65 -4.88 7.15
C THR A 42 -5.83 -5.26 6.25
N ALA A 43 -5.75 -6.42 5.60
CA ALA A 43 -6.90 -6.97 4.87
C ALA A 43 -8.11 -7.26 5.78
N VAL A 44 -7.91 -7.33 7.11
CA VAL A 44 -8.93 -7.71 8.10
C VAL A 44 -9.30 -6.59 9.06
N GLU A 45 -8.42 -5.62 9.31
CA GLU A 45 -8.70 -4.47 10.18
C GLU A 45 -8.51 -3.14 9.45
N GLY A 46 -9.52 -2.25 9.55
CA GLY A 46 -9.44 -0.91 8.98
C GLY A 46 -8.42 -0.01 9.71
N ALA A 47 -7.83 0.93 8.98
CA ALA A 47 -6.89 1.89 9.55
C ALA A 47 -7.54 2.78 10.62
N LYS A 48 -6.92 2.88 11.79
CA LYS A 48 -7.37 3.69 12.94
C LYS A 48 -6.70 5.06 12.94
N PRO A 49 -7.28 6.10 13.57
CA PRO A 49 -6.58 7.37 13.77
C PRO A 49 -5.21 7.17 14.43
N LEU A 50 -4.22 8.00 14.07
CA LEU A 50 -2.89 7.99 14.68
C LEU A 50 -2.95 8.23 16.21
N TYR A 51 -3.92 9.01 16.66
CA TYR A 51 -4.19 9.26 18.08
C TYR A 51 -5.68 9.05 18.38
N GLU A 52 -5.96 8.29 19.44
CA GLU A 52 -7.32 8.04 19.93
C GLU A 52 -7.44 8.52 21.38
N LYS A 53 -8.59 9.12 21.72
CA LYS A 53 -8.96 9.48 23.09
C LYS A 53 -9.85 8.39 23.66
N VAL A 54 -9.52 7.94 24.86
CA VAL A 54 -10.41 7.09 25.66
C VAL A 54 -11.50 7.97 26.25
N VAL A 55 -12.76 7.63 25.97
CA VAL A 55 -13.94 8.37 26.47
C VAL A 55 -14.89 7.42 27.20
N ASP A 56 -15.61 7.98 28.18
CA ASP A 56 -16.68 7.29 28.89
C ASP A 56 -18.03 7.60 28.24
N LYS A 57 -18.79 6.55 27.90
CA LYS A 57 -20.14 6.62 27.34
C LYS A 57 -21.18 6.61 28.45
N THR A 58 -22.33 7.22 28.19
CA THR A 58 -23.49 7.16 29.09
C THR A 58 -24.32 5.88 28.93
N ASN A 59 -24.05 5.11 27.87
CA ASN A 59 -24.74 3.86 27.54
C ASN A 59 -23.74 2.77 27.11
N GLY A 60 -24.14 1.51 27.25
CA GLY A 60 -23.27 0.37 26.93
C GLY A 60 -23.37 -0.73 27.99
N ASP A 61 -24.28 -1.67 27.77
CA ASP A 61 -24.49 -2.80 28.65
C ASP A 61 -23.98 -4.09 28.02
N VAL A 62 -23.42 -4.95 28.85
CA VAL A 62 -22.90 -6.26 28.43
C VAL A 62 -23.96 -7.32 28.69
N ILE A 63 -24.36 -8.03 27.62
CA ILE A 63 -25.31 -9.13 27.71
C ILE A 63 -24.56 -10.42 28.05
N HIS A 64 -24.99 -11.09 29.10
CA HIS A 64 -24.46 -12.40 29.46
C HIS A 64 -24.95 -13.45 28.47
N VAL A 65 -24.04 -14.06 27.71
CA VAL A 65 -24.42 -14.97 26.61
C VAL A 65 -25.23 -16.19 27.08
N ARG A 66 -24.90 -16.77 28.25
CA ARG A 66 -25.65 -17.90 28.83
C ARG A 66 -27.07 -17.55 29.29
N THR A 67 -27.30 -16.38 29.88
CA THR A 67 -28.59 -16.03 30.51
C THR A 67 -29.46 -15.11 29.65
N GLY A 68 -28.87 -14.47 28.64
CA GLY A 68 -29.53 -13.48 27.78
C GLY A 68 -29.86 -12.16 28.48
N LYS A 69 -29.38 -11.95 29.72
CA LYS A 69 -29.69 -10.77 30.53
C LYS A 69 -28.55 -9.76 30.51
N VAL A 70 -28.88 -8.49 30.76
CA VAL A 70 -27.89 -7.44 31.05
C VAL A 70 -27.16 -7.78 32.34
N THR A 71 -25.83 -7.69 32.31
CA THR A 71 -24.96 -7.94 33.47
C THR A 71 -24.55 -6.60 34.09
N PRO A 72 -24.87 -6.33 35.36
CA PRO A 72 -24.33 -5.17 36.06
C PRO A 72 -22.83 -5.32 36.32
N PRO A 73 -22.06 -4.23 36.36
CA PRO A 73 -20.66 -4.28 36.76
C PRO A 73 -20.53 -4.69 38.22
N HIS A 74 -19.65 -5.64 38.50
CA HIS A 74 -19.35 -6.11 39.85
C HIS A 74 -17.88 -6.53 39.95
N PHE A 75 -17.28 -6.32 41.13
CA PHE A 75 -15.90 -6.71 41.36
C PHE A 75 -15.82 -8.21 41.69
N PRO A 76 -14.82 -8.93 41.17
CA PRO A 76 -14.72 -10.38 41.36
C PRO A 76 -14.36 -10.78 42.80
N PHE A 77 -13.89 -9.83 43.61
CA PHE A 77 -13.61 -10.00 45.03
C PHE A 77 -13.62 -8.65 45.74
N GLU A 78 -13.77 -8.67 47.06
CA GLU A 78 -13.80 -7.48 47.91
C GLU A 78 -12.39 -6.94 48.15
N VAL A 79 -12.25 -5.61 48.06
CA VAL A 79 -11.05 -4.85 48.44
C VAL A 79 -11.55 -3.70 49.33
N PRO A 80 -10.95 -3.45 50.50
CA PRO A 80 -11.37 -2.39 51.43
C PRO A 80 -10.93 -1.01 50.91
N CYS A 81 -11.51 -0.57 49.80
CA CYS A 81 -11.13 0.64 49.07
C CYS A 81 -12.30 1.63 48.96
N GLU A 82 -11.98 2.92 48.90
CA GLU A 82 -12.96 3.97 48.67
C GLU A 82 -13.26 4.08 47.17
N ILE A 83 -14.41 3.55 46.75
CA ILE A 83 -14.88 3.65 45.38
C ILE A 83 -15.70 4.93 45.21
N PRO A 84 -15.37 5.82 44.23
CA PRO A 84 -16.14 7.04 44.01
C PRO A 84 -17.61 6.74 43.69
N GLU A 85 -18.54 7.28 44.49
CA GLU A 85 -19.98 7.03 44.29
C GLU A 85 -20.48 7.54 42.92
N SER A 86 -20.04 8.75 42.53
CA SER A 86 -20.45 9.45 41.31
C SER A 86 -19.51 9.29 40.10
N GLY A 87 -18.53 8.39 40.18
CA GLY A 87 -17.57 8.14 39.08
C GLY A 87 -18.10 7.27 37.94
N THR A 88 -17.48 7.39 36.77
CA THR A 88 -17.74 6.51 35.61
C THR A 88 -17.37 5.06 35.92
N ARG A 89 -17.86 4.10 35.12
CA ARG A 89 -17.46 2.69 35.29
C ARG A 89 -15.95 2.51 35.23
N ARG A 90 -15.27 3.23 34.33
CA ARG A 90 -13.81 3.20 34.19
C ARG A 90 -13.09 3.77 35.41
N GLU A 91 -13.56 4.89 35.96
CA GLU A 91 -12.99 5.49 37.18
C GLU A 91 -13.15 4.56 38.39
N LYS A 92 -14.33 3.96 38.57
CA LYS A 92 -14.61 2.98 39.63
C LYS A 92 -13.70 1.76 39.52
N LEU A 93 -13.55 1.22 38.30
CA LEU A 93 -12.66 0.09 38.05
C LEU A 93 -11.20 0.46 38.31
N ALA A 94 -10.75 1.62 37.83
CA ALA A 94 -9.38 2.08 38.04
C ALA A 94 -9.06 2.23 39.53
N ALA A 95 -9.95 2.88 40.29
CA ALA A 95 -9.80 3.03 41.74
C ALA A 95 -9.65 1.69 42.45
N TRP A 96 -10.53 0.72 42.14
CA TRP A 96 -10.46 -0.63 42.73
C TRP A 96 -9.21 -1.42 42.31
N MET A 97 -8.81 -1.32 41.04
CA MET A 97 -7.66 -2.06 40.50
C MET A 97 -6.35 -1.58 41.08
N THR A 98 -6.18 -0.27 41.24
CA THR A 98 -4.90 0.34 41.68
C THR A 98 -4.84 0.61 43.18
N ASP A 99 -5.85 0.16 43.95
CA ASP A 99 -5.85 0.33 45.39
C ASP A 99 -4.68 -0.41 46.05
N ALA A 100 -4.15 0.15 47.14
CA ALA A 100 -3.03 -0.41 47.90
C ALA A 100 -3.33 -1.80 48.49
N ASP A 101 -4.60 -2.05 48.84
CA ASP A 101 -5.04 -3.33 49.42
C ASP A 101 -5.44 -4.35 48.34
N ASN A 102 -5.35 -3.99 47.05
CA ASN A 102 -5.56 -4.96 45.97
C ASN A 102 -4.41 -5.99 45.95
N PRO A 103 -4.68 -7.29 46.16
CA PRO A 103 -3.62 -8.30 46.38
C PRO A 103 -2.85 -8.68 45.10
N TYR A 104 -3.32 -8.24 43.92
CA TYR A 104 -2.74 -8.62 42.63
C TYR A 104 -1.97 -7.50 41.95
N PHE A 105 -2.44 -6.25 41.99
CA PHE A 105 -1.88 -5.17 41.18
C PHE A 105 -0.39 -4.92 41.45
N ALA A 106 -0.05 -4.56 42.69
CA ALA A 106 1.34 -4.29 43.08
C ALA A 106 2.23 -5.53 42.91
N ARG A 107 1.71 -6.71 43.30
CA ARG A 107 2.42 -7.99 43.21
C ARG A 107 2.75 -8.34 41.75
N SER A 108 1.78 -8.20 40.85
CA SER A 108 1.93 -8.47 39.43
C SER A 108 2.93 -7.53 38.79
N PHE A 109 2.82 -6.24 39.09
CA PHE A 109 3.72 -5.23 38.53
C PHE A 109 5.17 -5.45 38.96
N VAL A 110 5.40 -5.67 40.26
CA VAL A 110 6.74 -5.96 40.80
C VAL A 110 7.31 -7.27 40.24
N ASN A 111 6.49 -8.32 40.13
CA ASN A 111 6.93 -9.59 39.52
C ASN A 111 7.36 -9.40 38.06
N ARG A 112 6.60 -8.60 37.28
CA ARG A 112 6.94 -8.25 35.91
C ARG A 112 8.24 -7.44 35.83
N LEU A 113 8.42 -6.41 36.67
CA LEU A 113 9.68 -5.66 36.73
C LEU A 113 10.87 -6.56 37.06
N TRP A 114 10.71 -7.45 38.05
CA TRP A 114 11.73 -8.42 38.41
C TRP A 114 12.06 -9.34 37.23
N GLY A 115 11.06 -9.91 36.57
CA GLY A 115 11.25 -10.75 35.39
C GLY A 115 11.96 -10.03 34.25
N TYR A 116 11.59 -8.77 33.96
CA TYR A 116 12.24 -7.96 32.92
C TYR A 116 13.68 -7.56 33.27
N LEU A 117 14.07 -7.53 34.54
CA LEU A 117 15.43 -7.18 34.96
C LEU A 117 16.31 -8.41 35.22
N LEU A 118 15.75 -9.52 35.68
CA LEU A 118 16.50 -10.73 36.08
C LEU A 118 16.27 -11.90 35.12
N GLY A 119 15.37 -11.78 34.15
CA GLY A 119 15.10 -12.75 33.08
C GLY A 119 13.98 -13.73 33.39
N LYS A 120 13.68 -13.94 34.68
CA LYS A 120 12.60 -14.81 35.14
C LYS A 120 11.89 -14.21 36.33
N GLY A 121 10.57 -14.18 36.30
CA GLY A 121 9.76 -13.69 37.41
C GLY A 121 9.93 -14.55 38.66
N LEU A 122 9.66 -13.97 39.82
CA LEU A 122 9.52 -14.74 41.07
C LEU A 122 8.32 -15.71 40.95
N ILE A 123 7.33 -15.33 40.16
CA ILE A 123 6.29 -16.20 39.61
C ILE A 123 6.53 -16.27 38.10
N GLU A 124 6.62 -17.48 37.52
CA GLU A 124 6.84 -17.70 36.10
C GLU A 124 5.80 -18.71 35.56
N PRO A 125 5.09 -18.44 34.44
CA PRO A 125 5.11 -17.21 33.64
C PRO A 125 4.75 -15.94 34.42
N ILE A 126 5.34 -14.79 34.04
CA ILE A 126 5.22 -13.53 34.80
C ILE A 126 3.77 -13.06 35.03
N ASP A 127 2.85 -13.48 34.16
CA ASP A 127 1.41 -13.15 34.18
C ASP A 127 0.52 -14.27 34.79
N ASP A 128 1.07 -15.46 35.09
CA ASP A 128 0.30 -16.61 35.62
C ASP A 128 0.26 -16.62 37.16
N ILE A 129 -0.32 -15.56 37.74
CA ILE A 129 -0.39 -15.37 39.20
C ILE A 129 -1.62 -16.09 39.75
N ARG A 130 -1.39 -17.26 40.33
CA ARG A 130 -2.43 -18.09 40.91
C ARG A 130 -1.96 -18.90 42.10
N ALA A 131 -2.92 -19.40 42.88
CA ALA A 131 -2.63 -20.25 44.04
C ALA A 131 -1.84 -21.52 43.68
N GLY A 132 -2.07 -22.08 42.48
CA GLY A 132 -1.35 -23.25 41.97
C GLY A 132 0.05 -22.95 41.40
N ASN A 133 0.46 -21.67 41.32
CA ASN A 133 1.76 -21.24 40.83
C ASN A 133 2.41 -20.28 41.85
N PRO A 134 2.87 -20.79 43.01
CA PRO A 134 3.42 -19.95 44.07
C PRO A 134 4.77 -19.34 43.65
N PRO A 135 5.14 -18.16 44.21
CA PRO A 135 6.44 -17.57 43.94
C PRO A 135 7.59 -18.43 44.47
N THR A 136 8.71 -18.47 43.73
CA THR A 136 9.96 -19.15 44.13
C THR A 136 10.52 -18.61 45.43
N ASN A 137 10.36 -17.30 45.68
CA ASN A 137 10.66 -16.64 46.95
C ASN A 137 9.49 -15.74 47.40
N PRO A 138 8.56 -16.29 48.21
CA PRO A 138 7.38 -15.55 48.67
C PRO A 138 7.72 -14.34 49.54
N GLU A 139 8.75 -14.44 50.39
CA GLU A 139 9.17 -13.38 51.30
C GLU A 139 9.69 -12.18 50.54
N LEU A 140 10.55 -12.42 49.54
CA LEU A 140 11.08 -11.38 48.66
C LEU A 140 9.96 -10.68 47.88
N LEU A 141 9.05 -11.45 47.26
CA LEU A 141 7.95 -10.86 46.50
C LEU A 141 7.05 -10.01 47.40
N ASN A 142 6.74 -10.49 48.61
CA ASN A 142 5.95 -9.73 49.59
C ASN A 142 6.68 -8.44 50.02
N HIS A 143 7.98 -8.52 50.30
CA HIS A 143 8.78 -7.33 50.66
C HIS A 143 8.77 -6.28 49.54
N LEU A 144 9.07 -6.67 48.30
CA LEU A 144 9.09 -5.75 47.17
C LEU A 144 7.68 -5.18 46.88
N THR A 145 6.63 -5.98 47.03
CA THR A 145 5.24 -5.53 46.89
C THR A 145 4.91 -4.45 47.92
N GLN A 146 5.27 -4.65 49.20
CA GLN A 146 5.04 -3.67 50.27
C GLN A 146 5.84 -2.38 50.04
N GLN A 147 7.10 -2.48 49.60
CA GLN A 147 7.90 -1.30 49.25
C GLN A 147 7.30 -0.52 48.08
N PHE A 148 6.78 -1.21 47.07
CA PHE A 148 6.12 -0.56 45.93
C PHE A 148 4.89 0.23 46.39
N VAL A 149 4.02 -0.39 47.19
CA VAL A 149 2.84 0.28 47.77
C VAL A 149 3.24 1.46 48.65
N ALA A 150 4.19 1.26 49.57
CA ALA A 150 4.66 2.31 50.49
C ALA A 150 5.29 3.51 49.77
N SER A 151 5.88 3.29 48.60
CA SER A 151 6.43 4.36 47.75
C SER A 151 5.37 5.14 46.97
N GLY A 152 4.09 4.77 47.06
CA GLY A 152 3.04 5.32 46.21
C GLY A 152 3.16 4.85 44.76
N PHE A 153 3.59 3.61 44.55
CA PHE A 153 3.81 2.99 43.24
C PHE A 153 4.92 3.66 42.39
N ASP A 154 5.99 4.16 43.02
CA ASP A 154 7.14 4.76 42.32
C ASP A 154 8.01 3.70 41.63
N ILE A 155 7.83 3.60 40.32
CA ILE A 155 8.57 2.68 39.44
C ILE A 155 10.08 2.95 39.50
N ARG A 156 10.53 4.21 39.54
CA ARG A 156 11.97 4.54 39.52
C ARG A 156 12.64 4.15 40.83
N SER A 157 11.94 4.33 41.96
CA SER A 157 12.42 3.88 43.26
C SER A 157 12.59 2.35 43.27
N MET A 158 11.59 1.62 42.76
CA MET A 158 11.64 0.15 42.68
C MET A 158 12.77 -0.36 41.78
N LEU A 159 12.91 0.21 40.57
CA LEU A 159 14.03 -0.11 39.67
C LEU A 159 15.39 0.12 40.34
N ARG A 160 15.56 1.27 41.01
CA ARG A 160 16.79 1.57 41.75
C ARG A 160 17.08 0.54 42.85
N GLN A 161 16.06 0.13 43.60
CA GLN A 161 16.22 -0.89 44.64
C GLN A 161 16.66 -2.23 44.06
N ILE A 162 16.06 -2.67 42.95
CA ILE A 162 16.43 -3.93 42.27
C ILE A 162 17.85 -3.84 41.71
N CYS A 163 18.17 -2.79 40.93
CA CYS A 163 19.48 -2.65 40.28
C CYS A 163 20.66 -2.45 41.26
N ASN A 164 20.40 -1.94 42.46
CA ASN A 164 21.40 -1.83 43.53
C ASN A 164 21.47 -3.07 44.44
N SER A 165 20.66 -4.09 44.19
CA SER A 165 20.69 -5.32 44.98
C SER A 165 21.90 -6.18 44.62
N ARG A 166 22.39 -6.96 45.59
CA ARG A 166 23.42 -7.98 45.34
C ARG A 166 23.00 -8.93 44.21
N THR A 167 21.73 -9.34 44.20
CA THR A 167 21.19 -10.31 43.23
C THR A 167 21.30 -9.81 41.79
N TYR A 168 20.98 -8.53 41.54
CA TYR A 168 21.12 -7.93 40.21
C TYR A 168 22.58 -7.80 39.78
N GLN A 169 23.49 -7.54 40.73
CA GLN A 169 24.92 -7.34 40.46
C GLN A 169 25.75 -8.64 40.41
N LEU A 170 25.11 -9.81 40.42
CA LEU A 170 25.83 -11.08 40.30
C LEU A 170 26.45 -11.25 38.90
N SER A 171 27.54 -12.00 38.82
CA SER A 171 28.16 -12.33 37.54
C SER A 171 27.29 -13.31 36.75
N VAL A 172 27.37 -13.25 35.42
CA VAL A 172 26.85 -14.30 34.53
C VAL A 172 27.69 -15.57 34.63
N ALA A 173 28.97 -15.45 34.98
CA ALA A 173 29.85 -16.59 35.14
C ALA A 173 29.36 -17.47 36.30
N SER A 174 28.98 -18.70 35.98
CA SER A 174 28.60 -19.72 36.94
C SER A 174 29.82 -20.53 37.41
N ASN A 175 29.59 -21.38 38.40
CA ASN A 175 30.49 -22.43 38.85
C ASN A 175 29.74 -23.77 38.84
N ALA A 176 30.46 -24.87 39.08
CA ALA A 176 29.91 -26.22 39.01
C ALA A 176 28.72 -26.49 39.96
N THR A 177 28.45 -25.64 40.95
CA THR A 177 27.34 -25.83 41.90
C THR A 177 26.09 -25.02 41.57
N ASN A 178 26.18 -24.05 40.65
CA ASN A 178 25.05 -23.19 40.28
C ASN A 178 24.81 -23.06 38.78
N GLU A 179 25.53 -23.79 37.93
CA GLU A 179 25.38 -23.73 36.47
C GLU A 179 23.97 -24.06 35.97
N ASP A 180 23.27 -24.96 36.66
CA ASP A 180 21.91 -25.37 36.34
C ASP A 180 20.84 -24.55 37.10
N ASP A 181 21.24 -23.53 37.87
CA ASP A 181 20.27 -22.73 38.62
C ASP A 181 19.49 -21.79 37.70
N THR A 182 18.22 -22.12 37.50
CA THR A 182 17.29 -21.32 36.69
C THR A 182 16.17 -20.69 37.52
N LEU A 183 16.23 -20.76 38.85
CA LEU A 183 15.12 -20.40 39.74
C LEU A 183 15.53 -19.56 40.94
N ASN A 184 16.73 -19.76 41.48
CA ASN A 184 17.15 -19.18 42.76
C ASN A 184 18.02 -17.93 42.61
N TYR A 185 18.30 -17.50 41.37
CA TYR A 185 19.09 -16.31 41.06
C TYR A 185 20.50 -16.38 41.68
N ALA A 186 21.14 -17.55 41.67
CA ALA A 186 22.49 -17.75 42.19
C ALA A 186 23.59 -17.13 41.30
N HIS A 187 23.25 -16.74 40.08
CA HIS A 187 24.07 -15.97 39.15
C HIS A 187 23.14 -15.13 38.24
N ALA A 188 23.70 -14.16 37.51
CA ALA A 188 22.92 -13.41 36.52
C ALA A 188 22.63 -14.28 35.29
N MET A 189 21.42 -14.16 34.74
CA MET A 189 21.06 -14.79 33.48
C MET A 189 21.27 -13.79 32.34
N PRO A 190 22.01 -14.14 31.27
CA PRO A 190 22.23 -13.24 30.16
C PRO A 190 20.92 -13.03 29.39
N ARG A 191 20.55 -11.77 29.15
CA ARG A 191 19.27 -11.41 28.49
C ARG A 191 19.51 -10.51 27.31
N ARG A 192 19.06 -10.93 26.14
CA ARG A 192 19.19 -10.12 24.94
C ARG A 192 18.37 -8.84 25.09
N LEU A 193 18.97 -7.72 24.72
CA LEU A 193 18.25 -6.46 24.63
C LEU A 193 17.12 -6.55 23.57
N PRO A 194 15.96 -5.96 23.84
CA PRO A 194 14.90 -5.83 22.84
C PRO A 194 15.38 -5.12 21.58
N ALA A 195 14.80 -5.43 20.42
CA ALA A 195 15.15 -4.84 19.13
C ALA A 195 15.25 -3.31 19.16
N GLU A 196 14.26 -2.68 19.82
CA GLU A 196 14.19 -1.23 19.95
C GLU A 196 15.34 -0.67 20.81
N VAL A 197 15.72 -1.40 21.86
CA VAL A 197 16.80 -1.01 22.77
C VAL A 197 18.16 -1.21 22.11
N ILE A 198 18.36 -2.27 21.33
CA ILE A 198 19.58 -2.47 20.53
C ILE A 198 19.73 -1.32 19.53
N TYR A 199 18.64 -0.98 18.81
CA TYR A 199 18.65 0.14 17.87
C TYR A 199 19.05 1.45 18.56
N ASP A 200 18.40 1.76 19.69
CA ASP A 200 18.69 2.96 20.47
C ASP A 200 20.11 2.97 21.04
N ALA A 201 20.64 1.81 21.46
CA ALA A 201 22.00 1.67 21.97
C ALA A 201 23.06 1.91 20.87
N VAL A 202 22.83 1.43 19.64
CA VAL A 202 23.73 1.69 18.50
C VAL A 202 23.83 3.19 18.21
N HIS A 203 22.68 3.89 18.20
CA HIS A 203 22.66 5.34 17.96
C HIS A 203 23.22 6.14 19.13
N ALA A 204 23.00 5.67 20.38
CA ALA A 204 23.60 6.29 21.56
C ALA A 204 25.13 6.13 21.60
N LEU A 205 25.65 4.96 21.22
CA LEU A 205 27.08 4.67 21.17
C LEU A 205 27.78 5.50 20.08
N THR A 206 27.25 5.46 18.86
CA THR A 206 27.83 6.16 17.70
C THR A 206 27.60 7.68 17.77
N GLY A 207 26.53 8.12 18.43
CA GLY A 207 26.06 9.51 18.39
C GLY A 207 25.31 9.86 17.10
N ALA A 208 25.10 8.90 16.19
CA ALA A 208 24.35 9.11 14.97
C ALA A 208 22.87 9.40 15.27
N ALA A 209 22.26 10.31 14.51
CA ALA A 209 20.85 10.62 14.69
C ALA A 209 19.98 9.51 14.08
N SER A 210 19.07 8.95 14.87
CA SER A 210 18.13 7.94 14.36
C SER A 210 17.23 8.51 13.28
N ASN A 211 16.97 7.73 12.24
CA ASN A 211 16.14 8.12 11.11
C ASN A 211 15.07 7.05 10.83
N ILE A 212 14.04 7.03 11.67
CA ILE A 212 12.94 6.08 11.58
C ILE A 212 11.88 6.64 10.60
N PRO A 213 11.46 5.88 9.56
CA PRO A 213 10.50 6.37 8.58
C PRO A 213 9.20 6.88 9.21
N GLY A 214 8.77 8.08 8.79
CA GLY A 214 7.55 8.72 9.28
C GLY A 214 7.68 9.37 10.67
N MET A 215 8.86 9.32 11.29
CA MET A 215 9.14 9.92 12.60
C MET A 215 10.13 11.09 12.47
N PRO A 216 10.12 12.06 13.40
CA PRO A 216 11.16 13.07 13.48
C PRO A 216 12.56 12.44 13.65
N VAL A 217 13.57 13.05 13.04
CA VAL A 217 14.98 12.64 13.21
C VAL A 217 15.36 12.72 14.69
N GLY A 218 16.08 11.71 15.19
CA GLY A 218 16.45 11.56 16.59
C GLY A 218 15.39 10.87 17.46
N THR A 219 14.26 10.43 16.88
CA THR A 219 13.26 9.66 17.62
C THR A 219 13.81 8.28 18.00
N ARG A 220 13.76 7.95 19.29
CA ARG A 220 14.12 6.62 19.80
C ARG A 220 13.15 5.56 19.29
N ALA A 221 13.66 4.40 18.89
CA ALA A 221 12.84 3.25 18.51
C ALA A 221 11.90 2.83 19.65
N ALA A 222 12.35 2.92 20.91
CA ALA A 222 11.50 2.64 22.07
C ALA A 222 10.32 3.62 22.24
N ALA A 223 10.37 4.81 21.61
CA ALA A 223 9.30 5.80 21.64
C ALA A 223 8.31 5.65 20.47
N VAL A 224 8.56 4.73 19.53
CA VAL A 224 7.68 4.50 18.38
C VAL A 224 6.43 3.78 18.84
N THR A 225 5.29 4.47 18.77
CA THR A 225 3.99 3.97 19.21
C THR A 225 3.38 2.95 18.26
N ASP A 226 3.62 3.10 16.95
CA ASP A 226 3.11 2.20 15.91
C ASP A 226 4.08 1.03 15.62
N SER A 227 3.63 -0.20 15.87
CA SER A 227 4.38 -1.43 15.56
C SER A 227 4.48 -1.69 14.04
N GLY A 228 3.62 -1.06 13.23
CA GLY A 228 3.64 -1.13 11.77
C GLY A 228 4.79 -0.35 11.12
N VAL A 229 5.46 0.55 11.86
CA VAL A 229 6.64 1.26 11.34
C VAL A 229 7.79 0.29 11.15
N LYS A 230 8.23 0.15 9.90
CA LYS A 230 9.33 -0.72 9.48
C LYS A 230 10.55 0.11 9.09
N LEU A 231 11.72 -0.37 9.49
CA LEU A 231 12.97 0.11 8.90
C LEU A 231 13.14 -0.54 7.52
N ASN A 232 13.83 0.16 6.60
CA ASN A 232 14.01 -0.31 5.22
C ASN A 232 14.73 -1.67 5.15
N ASP A 233 15.58 -1.97 6.13
CA ASP A 233 16.33 -3.21 6.25
C ASP A 233 15.65 -4.27 7.15
N GLY A 234 14.47 -3.95 7.71
CA GLY A 234 13.72 -4.87 8.58
C GLY A 234 14.35 -5.13 9.95
N PHE A 235 15.34 -4.31 10.39
CA PHE A 235 16.11 -4.56 11.61
C PHE A 235 15.25 -4.82 12.86
N LEU A 236 14.20 -4.02 13.09
CA LEU A 236 13.33 -4.18 14.26
C LEU A 236 12.57 -5.51 14.26
N GLN A 237 12.02 -5.90 13.11
CA GLN A 237 11.25 -7.14 12.96
C GLN A 237 12.18 -8.36 13.07
N ASN A 238 13.34 -8.30 12.42
CA ASN A 238 14.34 -9.37 12.47
C ASN A 238 14.80 -9.65 13.91
N LEU A 239 14.91 -8.61 14.74
CA LEU A 239 15.29 -8.74 16.16
C LEU A 239 14.09 -8.97 17.11
N GLY A 240 12.92 -9.29 16.58
CA GLY A 240 11.78 -9.80 17.35
C GLY A 240 10.84 -8.73 17.94
N ARG A 241 10.79 -7.52 17.38
CA ARG A 241 9.76 -6.54 17.72
C ARG A 241 8.36 -7.11 17.41
N PRO A 242 7.44 -7.20 18.38
CA PRO A 242 6.12 -7.77 18.16
C PRO A 242 5.28 -6.88 17.23
N VAL A 243 4.36 -7.49 16.48
CA VAL A 243 3.40 -6.77 15.62
C VAL A 243 2.26 -6.16 16.44
N ARG A 244 2.12 -6.57 17.72
CA ARG A 244 1.13 -6.13 18.71
C ARG A 244 -0.30 -6.50 18.31
N GLU A 245 -0.46 -7.69 17.72
CA GLU A 245 -1.79 -8.27 17.44
C GLU A 245 -2.44 -8.87 18.69
N SER A 246 -1.63 -9.22 19.69
CA SER A 246 -2.06 -9.73 20.99
C SER A 246 -1.48 -8.89 22.13
N ALA A 247 -2.18 -8.88 23.27
CA ALA A 247 -1.65 -8.32 24.52
C ALA A 247 -0.68 -9.28 25.25
N CYS A 248 -0.42 -10.47 24.68
CA CYS A 248 0.46 -11.47 25.28
C CYS A 248 1.92 -11.08 25.18
N GLU A 249 2.67 -11.14 26.29
CA GLU A 249 4.13 -11.00 26.29
C GLU A 249 4.80 -12.03 25.36
N CYS A 250 4.17 -13.20 25.19
CA CYS A 250 4.66 -14.29 24.34
C CYS A 250 4.78 -13.95 22.84
N GLU A 251 4.22 -12.82 22.36
CA GLU A 251 4.37 -12.38 20.98
C GLU A 251 5.79 -11.84 20.67
N ARG A 252 6.52 -11.40 21.70
CA ARG A 252 7.91 -10.92 21.55
C ARG A 252 8.86 -12.11 21.48
N SER A 253 9.65 -12.18 20.40
CA SER A 253 10.72 -13.17 20.29
C SER A 253 12.06 -12.59 20.76
N SER A 254 12.68 -13.28 21.71
CA SER A 254 14.03 -12.95 22.19
C SER A 254 15.10 -13.92 21.66
N GLU A 255 14.70 -14.92 20.86
CA GLU A 255 15.62 -15.93 20.32
C GLU A 255 16.61 -15.34 19.33
N LEU A 256 17.84 -15.85 19.33
CA LEU A 256 18.85 -15.54 18.32
C LEU A 256 18.69 -16.49 17.14
N GLN A 257 18.32 -15.92 15.99
CA GLN A 257 18.31 -16.63 14.71
C GLN A 257 19.42 -16.08 13.80
N LEU A 258 19.83 -16.86 12.79
CA LEU A 258 20.89 -16.46 11.87
C LEU A 258 20.57 -15.14 11.16
N GLY A 259 19.30 -14.92 10.78
CA GLY A 259 18.84 -13.69 10.12
C GLY A 259 19.14 -12.40 10.91
N PRO A 260 18.63 -12.24 12.16
CA PRO A 260 18.95 -11.09 13.00
C PRO A 260 20.44 -10.87 13.25
N ILE A 261 21.25 -11.93 13.34
CA ILE A 261 22.71 -11.80 13.50
C ILE A 261 23.35 -11.20 12.23
N MET A 262 22.95 -11.66 11.04
CA MET A 262 23.44 -11.09 9.78
C MET A 262 23.03 -9.61 9.62
N ALA A 263 21.84 -9.24 10.09
CA ALA A 263 21.37 -7.86 10.11
C ALA A 263 22.18 -6.95 11.05
N LEU A 264 22.83 -7.49 12.08
CA LEU A 264 23.74 -6.74 12.96
C LEU A 264 25.14 -6.60 12.34
N ILE A 265 25.67 -7.69 11.78
CA ILE A 265 27.05 -7.74 11.26
C ILE A 265 27.20 -6.92 9.98
N GLY A 266 26.29 -7.08 9.03
CA GLY A 266 26.39 -6.44 7.70
C GLY A 266 25.18 -5.59 7.33
N GLY A 267 24.24 -5.38 8.25
CA GLY A 267 23.02 -4.65 7.95
C GLY A 267 23.22 -3.13 7.90
N PRO A 268 22.41 -2.41 7.10
CA PRO A 268 22.48 -0.97 6.98
C PRO A 268 22.36 -0.23 8.32
N THR A 269 21.48 -0.66 9.23
CA THR A 269 21.28 0.02 10.53
C THR A 269 22.58 0.29 11.29
N VAL A 270 23.46 -0.70 11.41
CA VAL A 270 24.75 -0.53 12.11
C VAL A 270 25.74 0.21 11.21
N ALA A 271 25.88 -0.22 9.96
CA ALA A 271 26.84 0.35 9.01
C ALA A 271 26.62 1.85 8.78
N THR A 272 25.38 2.31 8.60
CA THR A 272 25.08 3.72 8.37
C THR A 272 25.24 4.57 9.62
N ALA A 273 25.01 4.02 10.82
CA ALA A 273 25.23 4.76 12.06
C ALA A 273 26.73 5.00 12.31
N ILE A 274 27.57 4.01 12.02
CA ILE A 274 29.02 4.12 12.13
C ILE A 274 29.60 5.01 11.03
N ALA A 275 29.07 4.93 9.81
CA ALA A 275 29.55 5.72 8.67
C ALA A 275 28.93 7.12 8.55
N ASP A 276 28.01 7.51 9.44
CA ASP A 276 27.39 8.85 9.39
C ASP A 276 28.45 9.92 9.70
N PRO A 277 28.76 10.84 8.76
CA PRO A 277 29.76 11.89 8.98
C PRO A 277 29.37 12.90 10.07
N LYS A 278 28.14 12.85 10.59
CA LYS A 278 27.66 13.68 11.69
C LYS A 278 27.57 12.92 13.02
N ASN A 279 28.06 11.68 13.06
CA ASN A 279 28.13 10.95 14.32
C ASN A 279 29.22 11.52 15.23
N ALA A 280 29.30 11.03 16.46
CA ALA A 280 30.24 11.52 17.46
C ALA A 280 31.63 10.88 17.38
N LEU A 281 31.84 9.87 16.52
CA LEU A 281 33.11 9.12 16.47
C LEU A 281 34.28 10.02 16.06
N GLU A 282 34.05 10.94 15.12
CA GLU A 282 35.08 11.90 14.71
C GLU A 282 35.49 12.83 15.87
N GLU A 283 34.52 13.37 16.62
CA GLU A 283 34.77 14.19 17.81
C GLU A 283 35.48 13.39 18.92
N ILE A 284 35.13 12.12 19.10
CA ILE A 284 35.79 11.23 20.07
C ILE A 284 37.27 11.02 19.68
N VAL A 285 37.56 10.80 18.40
CA VAL A 285 38.94 10.60 17.90
C VAL A 285 39.77 11.88 18.03
N GLU A 286 39.17 13.04 17.79
CA GLU A 286 39.83 14.35 17.93
C GLU A 286 40.09 14.72 19.39
N SER A 287 39.14 14.44 20.29
CA SER A 287 39.25 14.75 21.72
C SER A 287 40.17 13.81 22.50
N ASN A 288 40.45 12.61 21.96
CA ASN A 288 41.33 11.62 22.58
C ASN A 288 42.61 11.43 21.74
N PRO A 289 43.70 12.18 22.00
CA PRO A 289 44.93 12.09 21.22
C PRO A 289 45.73 10.80 21.49
N ASP A 290 45.54 10.17 22.64
CA ASP A 290 46.14 8.87 22.98
C ASP A 290 45.20 7.72 22.55
N ASP A 291 45.76 6.67 21.96
CA ASP A 291 44.97 5.56 21.44
C ASP A 291 44.40 4.65 22.54
N ARG A 292 45.03 4.61 23.73
CA ARG A 292 44.49 3.87 24.87
C ARG A 292 43.29 4.61 25.45
N ASP A 293 43.36 5.93 25.54
CA ASP A 293 42.23 6.77 25.98
C ASP A 293 41.07 6.71 24.99
N LEU A 294 41.36 6.77 23.68
CA LEU A 294 40.37 6.59 22.62
C LEU A 294 39.65 5.25 22.72
N ALA A 295 40.41 4.15 22.83
CA ALA A 295 39.82 2.83 23.01
C ALA A 295 39.01 2.76 24.31
N ALA A 296 39.51 3.32 25.42
CA ALA A 296 38.83 3.33 26.69
C ALA A 296 37.47 4.05 26.64
N GLU A 297 37.38 5.19 25.97
CA GLU A 297 36.13 5.94 25.78
C GLU A 297 35.10 5.11 25.01
N ILE A 298 35.50 4.46 23.91
CA ILE A 298 34.61 3.60 23.11
C ILE A 298 34.13 2.37 23.92
N PHE A 299 35.01 1.76 24.70
CA PHE A 299 34.68 0.62 25.56
C PHE A 299 33.71 0.98 26.70
N ILE A 300 33.92 2.13 27.35
CA ILE A 300 33.01 2.64 28.38
C ILE A 300 31.64 2.96 27.78
N ARG A 301 31.59 3.59 26.60
CA ARG A 301 30.33 3.90 25.90
C ARG A 301 29.56 2.65 25.44
N SER A 302 30.27 1.62 25.00
CA SER A 302 29.66 0.42 24.43
C SER A 302 29.22 -0.59 25.48
N ILE A 303 30.11 -0.96 26.41
CA ILE A 303 29.89 -2.06 27.36
C ILE A 303 30.12 -1.66 28.82
N GLY A 304 30.33 -0.38 29.12
CA GLY A 304 30.34 0.16 30.49
C GLY A 304 31.58 -0.17 31.32
N ARG A 305 32.68 -0.60 30.70
CA ARG A 305 33.95 -0.91 31.38
C ARG A 305 35.15 -0.49 30.53
N PRO A 306 36.35 -0.30 31.12
CA PRO A 306 37.56 -0.10 30.32
C PRO A 306 38.00 -1.39 29.59
N PRO A 307 38.82 -1.28 28.54
CA PRO A 307 39.40 -2.41 27.84
C PRO A 307 40.48 -3.10 28.68
N THR A 308 40.66 -4.38 28.42
CA THR A 308 41.81 -5.18 28.90
C THR A 308 43.05 -4.92 28.05
N GLU A 309 44.24 -5.30 28.53
CA GLU A 309 45.48 -5.16 27.73
C GLU A 309 45.43 -5.92 26.40
N THR A 310 44.75 -7.07 26.36
CA THR A 310 44.55 -7.84 25.12
C THR A 310 43.64 -7.11 24.14
N GLU A 311 42.57 -6.48 24.62
CA GLU A 311 41.66 -5.68 23.80
C GLU A 311 42.34 -4.40 23.27
N LEU A 312 43.20 -3.76 24.08
CA LEU A 312 44.03 -2.63 23.64
C LEU A 312 45.03 -3.05 22.55
N ALA A 313 45.70 -4.19 22.72
CA ALA A 313 46.61 -4.71 21.69
C ALA A 313 45.88 -5.04 20.38
N ALA A 314 44.63 -5.52 20.45
CA ALA A 314 43.82 -5.77 19.27
C ALA A 314 43.46 -4.47 18.53
N PHE A 315 43.17 -3.38 19.25
CA PHE A 315 42.95 -2.06 18.63
C PHE A 315 44.18 -1.56 17.87
N ASP A 316 45.38 -1.78 18.41
CA ASP A 316 46.62 -1.48 17.70
C ASP A 316 46.81 -2.32 16.43
N GLN A 317 46.40 -3.59 16.48
CA GLN A 317 46.47 -4.50 15.34
C GLN A 317 45.55 -4.06 14.19
N ILE A 318 44.35 -3.55 14.48
CA ILE A 318 43.42 -3.01 13.44
C ILE A 318 44.12 -1.94 12.60
N LYS A 319 44.77 -0.96 13.25
CA LYS A 319 45.52 0.09 12.54
C LYS A 319 46.65 -0.46 11.67
N GLN A 320 47.35 -1.49 12.14
CA GLN A 320 48.41 -2.12 11.34
C GLN A 320 47.83 -2.83 10.12
N GLN A 321 46.69 -3.52 10.30
CA GLN A 321 46.03 -4.27 9.23
C GLN A 321 45.57 -3.34 8.10
N ILE A 322 45.00 -2.17 8.40
CA ILE A 322 44.58 -1.18 7.39
C ILE A 322 45.74 -0.82 6.43
N LYS A 323 46.96 -0.69 6.96
CA LYS A 323 48.15 -0.39 6.14
C LYS A 323 48.52 -1.56 5.24
N VAL A 324 48.55 -2.77 5.82
CA VAL A 324 48.88 -4.01 5.10
C VAL A 324 47.86 -4.27 3.99
N ASP A 325 46.58 -4.04 4.25
CA ASP A 325 45.51 -4.22 3.28
C ASP A 325 45.63 -3.22 2.12
N HIS A 326 45.91 -1.94 2.41
CA HIS A 326 46.15 -0.94 1.36
C HIS A 326 47.36 -1.28 0.48
N GLU A 327 48.47 -1.72 1.09
CA GLU A 327 49.66 -2.14 0.34
C GLU A 327 49.38 -3.37 -0.54
N TYR A 328 48.61 -4.33 -0.02
CA TYR A 328 48.18 -5.51 -0.76
C TYR A 328 47.29 -5.14 -1.95
N LEU A 329 46.22 -4.35 -1.72
CA LEU A 329 45.29 -3.92 -2.76
C LEU A 329 46.00 -3.11 -3.85
N THR A 330 46.90 -2.20 -3.47
CA THR A 330 47.67 -1.38 -4.43
C THR A 330 48.56 -2.25 -5.30
N LYS A 331 49.23 -3.25 -4.71
CA LYS A 331 50.07 -4.20 -5.46
C LYS A 331 49.22 -5.06 -6.40
N GLU A 332 48.11 -5.60 -5.91
CA GLU A 332 47.20 -6.42 -6.72
C GLU A 332 46.63 -5.63 -7.90
N LEU A 333 46.18 -4.39 -7.67
CA LEU A 333 45.70 -3.52 -8.73
C LEU A 333 46.78 -3.29 -9.80
N ALA A 334 48.01 -2.96 -9.40
CA ALA A 334 49.10 -2.73 -10.35
C ALA A 334 49.40 -3.97 -11.22
N GLU A 335 49.41 -5.16 -10.62
CA GLU A 335 49.60 -6.43 -11.34
C GLU A 335 48.45 -6.70 -12.32
N LYS A 336 47.19 -6.46 -11.90
CA LYS A 336 45.99 -6.68 -12.72
C LYS A 336 45.86 -5.67 -13.86
N GLU A 337 46.18 -4.40 -13.62
CA GLU A 337 46.17 -3.37 -14.67
C GLU A 337 47.21 -3.67 -15.74
N ALA A 338 48.42 -4.09 -15.36
CA ALA A 338 49.45 -4.48 -16.31
C ALA A 338 49.02 -5.65 -17.20
N GLN A 339 48.36 -6.66 -16.62
CA GLN A 339 47.79 -7.78 -17.37
C GLN A 339 46.65 -7.34 -18.30
N TRP A 340 45.81 -6.42 -17.83
CA TRP A 340 44.64 -5.94 -18.56
C TRP A 340 44.97 -5.08 -19.76
N VAL A 341 46.02 -4.25 -19.69
CA VAL A 341 46.47 -3.45 -20.85
C VAL A 341 46.73 -4.37 -22.06
N THR A 342 47.46 -5.46 -21.85
CA THR A 342 47.75 -6.44 -22.90
C THR A 342 46.47 -7.15 -23.35
N ARG A 343 45.66 -7.65 -22.41
CA ARG A 343 44.45 -8.41 -22.72
C ARG A 343 43.40 -7.56 -23.45
N LYS A 344 43.22 -6.31 -23.05
CA LYS A 344 42.29 -5.37 -23.69
C LYS A 344 42.70 -5.08 -25.12
N ALA A 345 43.99 -4.89 -25.39
CA ALA A 345 44.48 -4.70 -26.76
C ALA A 345 44.18 -5.91 -27.67
N GLU A 346 44.33 -7.14 -27.16
CA GLU A 346 43.94 -8.35 -27.90
C GLU A 346 42.44 -8.39 -28.20
N LEU A 347 41.60 -8.08 -27.19
CA LEU A 347 40.14 -8.07 -27.33
C LEU A 347 39.68 -6.98 -28.30
N GLU A 348 40.31 -5.80 -28.27
CA GLU A 348 40.04 -4.71 -29.22
C GLU A 348 40.37 -5.11 -30.65
N ALA A 349 41.53 -5.74 -30.89
CA ALA A 349 41.90 -6.21 -32.22
C ALA A 349 40.89 -7.25 -32.76
N ILE A 350 40.40 -8.15 -31.90
CA ILE A 350 39.34 -9.12 -32.25
C ILE A 350 38.03 -8.40 -32.59
N ARG A 351 37.63 -7.42 -31.77
CA ARG A 351 36.41 -6.63 -31.98
C ARG A 351 36.45 -5.85 -33.29
N GLU A 352 37.55 -5.15 -33.58
CA GLU A 352 37.72 -4.37 -34.79
C GLU A 352 37.65 -5.24 -36.05
N LYS A 353 38.33 -6.39 -36.04
CA LYS A 353 38.24 -7.35 -37.14
C LYS A 353 36.81 -7.86 -37.33
N ALA A 354 36.12 -8.22 -36.26
CA ALA A 354 34.74 -8.69 -36.32
C ALA A 354 33.78 -7.58 -36.82
N LEU A 355 34.05 -6.32 -36.49
CA LEU A 355 33.28 -5.16 -36.95
C LEU A 355 33.44 -4.96 -38.46
N GLU A 356 34.68 -5.02 -38.97
CA GLU A 356 34.96 -4.93 -40.41
C GLU A 356 34.28 -6.05 -41.21
N GLU A 357 34.40 -7.29 -40.72
CA GLU A 357 33.73 -8.46 -41.32
C GLU A 357 32.20 -8.28 -41.31
N THR A 358 31.63 -7.80 -40.21
CA THR A 358 30.18 -7.59 -40.07
C THR A 358 29.69 -6.47 -40.99
N ASN A 359 30.45 -5.38 -41.13
CA ASN A 359 30.12 -4.30 -42.07
C ASN A 359 30.12 -4.78 -43.53
N THR A 360 31.10 -5.61 -43.89
CA THR A 360 31.18 -6.22 -45.22
C THR A 360 29.98 -7.14 -45.49
N GLN A 361 29.63 -8.00 -44.53
CA GLN A 361 28.45 -8.87 -44.62
C GLN A 361 27.14 -8.08 -44.72
N LEU A 362 27.01 -7.01 -43.94
CA LEU A 362 25.83 -6.15 -43.94
C LEU A 362 25.63 -5.48 -45.30
N ALA A 363 26.68 -4.89 -45.87
CA ALA A 363 26.62 -4.27 -47.19
C ALA A 363 26.21 -5.28 -48.27
N ALA A 364 26.81 -6.47 -48.28
CA ALA A 364 26.46 -7.53 -49.22
C ALA A 364 25.00 -8.02 -49.05
N ARG A 365 24.51 -8.15 -47.81
CA ARG A 365 23.14 -8.60 -47.54
C ARG A 365 22.10 -7.58 -47.97
N ILE A 366 22.36 -6.30 -47.75
CA ILE A 366 21.48 -5.20 -48.18
C ILE A 366 21.27 -5.25 -49.69
N GLU A 367 22.36 -5.37 -50.47
CA GLU A 367 22.26 -5.49 -51.93
C GLU A 367 21.52 -6.76 -52.37
N ALA A 368 21.80 -7.90 -51.72
CA ALA A 368 21.13 -9.16 -52.02
C ALA A 368 19.62 -9.18 -51.65
N ALA A 369 19.22 -8.40 -50.64
CA ALA A 369 17.82 -8.32 -50.19
C ALA A 369 16.95 -7.40 -51.06
N LYS A 370 17.58 -6.51 -51.84
CA LYS A 370 16.89 -5.46 -52.59
C LYS A 370 15.79 -5.98 -53.53
N PRO A 371 16.00 -7.03 -54.35
CA PRO A 371 14.95 -7.53 -55.25
C PRO A 371 13.73 -8.08 -54.51
N GLU A 372 13.95 -8.76 -53.38
CA GLU A 372 12.87 -9.31 -52.55
C GLU A 372 12.08 -8.19 -51.85
N GLN A 373 12.78 -7.16 -51.36
CA GLN A 373 12.15 -5.97 -50.75
C GLN A 373 11.31 -5.18 -51.76
N GLU A 374 11.81 -5.00 -52.99
CA GLU A 374 11.05 -4.36 -54.07
C GLU A 374 9.81 -5.18 -54.46
N LYS A 375 9.92 -6.50 -54.50
CA LYS A 375 8.77 -7.40 -54.74
C LYS A 375 7.71 -7.26 -53.64
N LEU A 376 8.11 -7.33 -52.37
CA LEU A 376 7.19 -7.20 -51.23
C LEU A 376 6.55 -5.81 -51.16
N ALA A 377 7.28 -4.76 -51.54
CA ALA A 377 6.74 -3.41 -51.65
C ALA A 377 5.65 -3.31 -52.72
N LYS A 378 5.88 -3.92 -53.90
CA LYS A 378 4.87 -4.00 -54.96
C LYS A 378 3.64 -4.79 -54.50
N GLU A 379 3.82 -5.95 -53.87
CA GLU A 379 2.70 -6.74 -53.33
C GLU A 379 1.91 -5.96 -52.27
N ARG A 380 2.58 -5.14 -51.45
CA ARG A 380 1.91 -4.24 -50.51
C ARG A 380 1.09 -3.19 -51.23
N ASP A 381 1.65 -2.54 -52.25
CA ASP A 381 0.94 -1.51 -53.01
C ASP A 381 -0.30 -2.08 -53.72
N ASP A 382 -0.20 -3.31 -54.26
CA ASP A 382 -1.34 -4.04 -54.83
C ASP A 382 -2.41 -4.36 -53.76
N ARG A 383 -2.01 -4.77 -52.55
CA ARG A 383 -2.95 -4.96 -51.42
C ARG A 383 -3.63 -3.65 -51.01
N ILE A 384 -2.89 -2.54 -50.98
CA ILE A 384 -3.44 -1.21 -50.65
C ILE A 384 -4.48 -0.81 -51.70
N ALA A 385 -4.17 -0.97 -52.99
CA ALA A 385 -5.10 -0.67 -54.07
C ALA A 385 -6.38 -1.50 -53.96
N LYS A 386 -6.25 -2.81 -53.73
CA LYS A 386 -7.41 -3.71 -53.55
C LYS A 386 -8.26 -3.35 -52.32
N ALA A 387 -7.64 -3.11 -51.18
CA ALA A 387 -8.36 -2.76 -49.95
C ALA A 387 -9.06 -1.40 -50.08
N THR A 388 -8.42 -0.43 -50.75
CA THR A 388 -9.00 0.90 -50.99
C THR A 388 -10.23 0.81 -51.91
N ALA A 389 -10.14 0.03 -52.99
CA ALA A 389 -11.29 -0.20 -53.88
C ALA A 389 -12.47 -0.89 -53.16
N ALA A 390 -12.19 -1.83 -52.25
CA ALA A 390 -13.23 -2.46 -51.43
C ALA A 390 -13.90 -1.47 -50.48
N LEU A 391 -13.13 -0.58 -49.84
CA LEU A 391 -13.68 0.48 -48.98
C LEU A 391 -14.56 1.47 -49.78
N GLU A 392 -14.15 1.84 -50.99
CA GLU A 392 -14.97 2.68 -51.88
C GLU A 392 -16.32 2.03 -52.21
N GLU A 393 -16.34 0.72 -52.45
CA GLU A 393 -17.58 0.00 -52.76
C GLU A 393 -18.51 -0.08 -51.53
N VAL A 394 -17.97 -0.34 -50.34
CA VAL A 394 -18.75 -0.28 -49.09
C VAL A 394 -19.34 1.11 -48.88
N ASN A 395 -18.55 2.17 -49.11
CA ASN A 395 -19.01 3.56 -48.99
C ASN A 395 -20.14 3.89 -49.97
N LYS A 396 -20.12 3.39 -51.21
CA LYS A 396 -21.21 3.57 -52.17
C LYS A 396 -22.51 2.92 -51.70
N ASN A 397 -22.43 1.79 -51.00
CA ASN A 397 -23.61 1.07 -50.51
C ASN A 397 -24.18 1.65 -49.20
N LEU A 398 -23.49 2.58 -48.53
CA LEU A 398 -23.99 3.21 -47.30
C LEU A 398 -25.35 3.89 -47.51
N ALA A 399 -25.58 4.53 -48.66
CA ALA A 399 -26.86 5.19 -48.96
C ALA A 399 -28.06 4.21 -48.95
N ASN A 400 -27.85 2.97 -49.39
CA ASN A 400 -28.89 1.94 -49.32
C ASN A 400 -29.06 1.42 -47.89
N LYS A 401 -27.96 1.30 -47.13
CA LYS A 401 -28.01 0.93 -45.70
C LYS A 401 -28.75 1.97 -44.87
N VAL A 402 -28.61 3.27 -45.19
CA VAL A 402 -29.42 4.35 -44.58
C VAL A 402 -30.90 4.12 -44.81
N LYS A 403 -31.33 3.93 -46.06
CA LYS A 403 -32.73 3.68 -46.37
C LYS A 403 -33.29 2.44 -45.67
N GLN A 404 -32.51 1.37 -45.59
CA GLN A 404 -32.91 0.16 -44.89
C GLN A 404 -33.03 0.39 -43.38
N TRP A 405 -32.03 1.03 -42.77
CA TRP A 405 -32.04 1.37 -41.35
C TRP A 405 -33.25 2.22 -40.96
N GLU A 406 -33.64 3.18 -41.79
CA GLU A 406 -34.85 3.99 -41.56
C GLU A 406 -36.14 3.16 -41.60
N LEU A 407 -36.22 2.15 -42.46
CA LEU A 407 -37.38 1.25 -42.53
C LEU A 407 -37.48 0.34 -41.30
N ASP A 408 -36.33 -0.09 -40.77
CA ASP A 408 -36.22 -1.00 -39.63
C ASP A 408 -36.48 -0.32 -38.29
N HIS A 409 -36.40 1.02 -38.22
CA HIS A 409 -36.54 1.81 -36.99
C HIS A 409 -37.79 2.72 -37.02
N LYS A 410 -38.98 2.11 -37.09
CA LYS A 410 -40.26 2.83 -36.91
C LYS A 410 -40.56 3.03 -35.43
N ALA A 411 -40.49 4.27 -34.96
CA ALA A 411 -40.65 4.64 -33.56
C ALA A 411 -42.01 4.20 -32.98
N ALA A 412 -42.00 3.60 -31.79
CA ALA A 412 -43.19 3.08 -31.13
C ALA A 412 -43.34 3.55 -29.67
N VAL A 413 -42.27 4.06 -29.03
CA VAL A 413 -42.27 4.43 -27.61
C VAL A 413 -42.04 5.93 -27.44
N GLU A 414 -42.79 6.58 -26.56
CA GLU A 414 -42.56 7.99 -26.20
C GLU A 414 -41.52 8.08 -25.07
N TRP A 415 -40.41 8.77 -25.32
CA TRP A 415 -39.35 9.03 -24.35
C TRP A 415 -39.38 10.49 -23.93
N HIS A 416 -39.22 10.73 -22.63
CA HIS A 416 -39.24 12.06 -22.03
C HIS A 416 -37.85 12.42 -21.48
N PRO A 417 -37.07 13.26 -22.17
CA PRO A 417 -35.80 13.77 -21.67
C PRO A 417 -35.97 14.47 -20.32
N LEU A 418 -35.25 14.04 -19.30
CA LEU A 418 -35.40 14.54 -17.93
C LEU A 418 -34.60 15.84 -17.73
N LEU A 419 -35.16 16.78 -16.96
CA LEU A 419 -34.48 18.05 -16.65
C LEU A 419 -33.66 17.92 -15.35
N PRO A 420 -32.32 18.00 -15.41
CA PRO A 420 -31.49 17.87 -14.21
C PRO A 420 -31.63 19.11 -13.31
N SER A 421 -31.83 18.88 -12.01
CA SER A 421 -31.87 19.95 -10.99
C SER A 421 -30.55 20.13 -10.26
N LYS A 422 -29.77 19.05 -10.15
CA LYS A 422 -28.47 19.01 -9.49
C LYS A 422 -27.61 17.96 -10.15
N ALA A 423 -26.35 18.28 -10.42
CA ALA A 423 -25.37 17.36 -10.96
C ALA A 423 -24.04 17.55 -10.23
N THR A 424 -23.45 16.46 -9.75
CA THR A 424 -22.20 16.44 -8.98
C THR A 424 -21.33 15.27 -9.39
N SER A 425 -20.03 15.34 -9.12
CA SER A 425 -19.08 14.28 -9.45
C SER A 425 -18.09 14.03 -8.30
N THR A 426 -17.64 12.79 -8.13
CA THR A 426 -16.60 12.46 -7.14
C THR A 426 -15.18 12.75 -7.63
N ASN A 427 -14.98 12.77 -8.95
CA ASN A 427 -13.70 13.06 -9.60
C ASN A 427 -13.47 14.56 -9.83
N LYS A 428 -14.33 15.44 -9.31
CA LYS A 428 -14.26 16.91 -9.46
C LYS A 428 -14.52 17.41 -10.88
N ALA A 429 -14.98 16.57 -11.82
CA ALA A 429 -15.48 17.02 -13.12
C ALA A 429 -16.70 17.94 -12.94
N LYS A 430 -16.75 19.07 -13.65
CA LYS A 430 -17.91 19.96 -13.63
C LYS A 430 -18.93 19.46 -14.65
N LEU A 431 -20.14 19.18 -14.18
CA LEU A 431 -21.26 18.74 -15.01
C LEU A 431 -22.15 19.95 -15.36
N VAL A 432 -22.23 20.28 -16.64
CA VAL A 432 -22.96 21.46 -17.15
C VAL A 432 -24.19 21.01 -17.92
N ALA A 433 -25.38 21.30 -17.39
CA ALA A 433 -26.64 21.05 -18.08
C ALA A 433 -26.91 22.10 -19.18
N ALA A 434 -27.39 21.66 -20.33
CA ALA A 434 -27.75 22.48 -21.48
C ALA A 434 -29.27 22.57 -21.68
N ALA A 435 -29.71 23.50 -22.54
CA ALA A 435 -31.14 23.75 -22.81
C ALA A 435 -31.86 22.56 -23.48
N ASP A 436 -31.11 21.72 -24.20
CA ASP A 436 -31.59 20.46 -24.80
C ASP A 436 -31.66 19.29 -23.80
N ARG A 437 -31.47 19.60 -22.50
CA ARG A 437 -31.44 18.67 -21.37
C ARG A 437 -30.27 17.68 -21.39
N SER A 438 -29.28 17.89 -22.25
CA SER A 438 -28.01 17.18 -22.17
C SER A 438 -27.11 17.73 -21.05
N ILE A 439 -26.14 16.94 -20.63
CA ILE A 439 -25.12 17.29 -19.64
C ILE A 439 -23.75 17.08 -20.28
N THR A 440 -22.90 18.10 -20.21
CA THR A 440 -21.50 18.02 -20.64
C THR A 440 -20.58 18.03 -19.42
N ALA A 441 -19.70 17.04 -19.33
CA ALA A 441 -18.62 16.99 -18.36
C ALA A 441 -17.40 17.77 -18.86
N ILE A 442 -16.90 18.70 -18.05
CA ILE A 442 -15.71 19.50 -18.35
C ILE A 442 -14.77 19.54 -17.13
N GLY A 443 -13.47 19.71 -17.37
CA GLY A 443 -12.47 19.83 -16.31
C GLY A 443 -11.73 18.51 -16.04
N GLU A 444 -11.64 18.12 -14.76
CA GLU A 444 -10.82 17.00 -14.29
C GLU A 444 -11.20 15.67 -14.94
N LYS A 445 -10.18 14.93 -15.43
CA LYS A 445 -10.31 13.60 -16.01
C LYS A 445 -9.84 12.57 -14.98
N GLY A 446 -10.63 11.55 -14.72
CA GLY A 446 -10.32 10.58 -13.67
C GLY A 446 -11.51 9.71 -13.31
N LYS A 447 -11.25 8.52 -12.77
CA LYS A 447 -12.29 7.58 -12.33
C LYS A 447 -13.22 8.24 -11.31
N GLY A 448 -14.51 8.00 -11.43
CA GLY A 448 -15.47 8.56 -10.50
C GLY A 448 -16.92 8.26 -10.83
N VAL A 449 -17.80 8.91 -10.09
CA VAL A 449 -19.25 8.75 -10.20
C VAL A 449 -19.86 10.09 -10.54
N TYR A 450 -20.68 10.14 -11.58
CA TYR A 450 -21.57 11.27 -11.85
C TYR A 450 -22.90 11.02 -11.15
N THR A 451 -23.33 11.92 -10.28
CA THR A 451 -24.60 11.85 -9.55
C THR A 451 -25.50 12.99 -9.98
N ILE A 452 -26.67 12.67 -10.54
CA ILE A 452 -27.62 13.65 -11.07
C ILE A 452 -29.00 13.42 -10.47
N GLU A 453 -29.63 14.49 -9.98
CA GLU A 453 -30.98 14.48 -9.43
C GLU A 453 -31.99 15.12 -10.40
N TYR A 454 -33.02 14.35 -10.75
CA TYR A 454 -34.10 14.72 -11.68
C TYR A 454 -35.45 14.71 -10.93
N PRO A 455 -35.94 15.88 -10.47
CA PRO A 455 -37.31 16.00 -10.00
C PRO A 455 -38.25 15.86 -11.20
N THR A 456 -39.24 14.97 -11.10
CA THR A 456 -40.16 14.68 -12.20
C THR A 456 -41.58 14.46 -11.71
N SER A 457 -42.54 14.84 -12.55
CA SER A 457 -43.97 14.58 -12.38
C SER A 457 -44.48 13.43 -13.26
N LEU A 458 -43.60 12.77 -14.03
CA LEU A 458 -43.96 11.57 -14.79
C LEU A 458 -44.47 10.51 -13.84
N ARG A 459 -45.64 9.93 -14.13
CA ARG A 459 -46.24 8.87 -13.30
C ARG A 459 -45.98 7.53 -13.97
N ASN A 460 -45.74 6.49 -13.16
CA ASN A 460 -45.57 5.12 -13.68
C ASN A 460 -44.38 5.03 -14.65
N ILE A 461 -43.20 5.42 -14.17
CA ILE A 461 -41.98 5.37 -14.99
C ILE A 461 -41.60 3.90 -15.14
N THR A 462 -41.66 3.41 -16.36
CA THR A 462 -41.37 2.02 -16.67
C THR A 462 -39.88 1.84 -16.89
N ASP A 463 -39.21 2.74 -17.62
CA ASP A 463 -37.85 2.49 -18.13
C ASP A 463 -36.99 3.76 -18.32
N PHE A 464 -35.68 3.58 -18.49
CA PHE A 464 -34.71 4.66 -18.72
C PHE A 464 -33.92 4.50 -20.01
N ARG A 465 -33.45 5.62 -20.57
CA ARG A 465 -32.47 5.66 -21.66
C ARG A 465 -31.34 6.60 -21.32
N LEU A 466 -30.10 6.12 -21.46
CA LEU A 466 -28.88 6.93 -21.41
C LEU A 466 -28.36 7.10 -22.83
N GLU A 467 -28.30 8.34 -23.29
CA GLU A 467 -27.73 8.73 -24.57
C GLU A 467 -26.33 9.29 -24.34
N ALA A 468 -25.33 8.78 -25.05
CA ALA A 468 -23.98 9.29 -25.13
C ALA A 468 -23.84 10.09 -26.44
N LEU A 469 -23.71 11.41 -26.33
CA LEU A 469 -23.87 12.33 -27.45
C LEU A 469 -22.52 12.79 -28.00
N SER A 470 -22.32 12.65 -29.30
CA SER A 470 -21.18 13.22 -30.02
C SER A 470 -21.22 14.76 -29.97
N ASP A 471 -20.04 15.38 -29.92
CA ASP A 471 -19.89 16.82 -29.96
C ASP A 471 -18.55 17.18 -30.59
N PRO A 472 -18.48 18.04 -31.62
CA PRO A 472 -17.22 18.48 -32.21
C PRO A 472 -16.25 19.13 -31.21
N ALA A 473 -16.75 19.64 -30.08
CA ALA A 473 -15.92 20.19 -29.00
C ALA A 473 -15.26 19.10 -28.13
N LEU A 474 -15.67 17.84 -28.25
CA LEU A 474 -15.09 16.71 -27.54
C LEU A 474 -14.00 16.01 -28.38
N PRO A 475 -13.05 15.31 -27.73
CA PRO A 475 -12.00 14.58 -28.43
C PRO A 475 -12.53 13.56 -29.46
N ALA A 476 -11.87 13.50 -30.62
CA ALA A 476 -12.29 12.70 -31.78
C ALA A 476 -13.75 12.96 -32.24
N GLY A 477 -14.38 14.06 -31.79
CA GLY A 477 -15.80 14.31 -31.99
C GLY A 477 -16.71 13.29 -31.30
N GLY A 478 -16.17 12.46 -30.39
CA GLY A 478 -16.88 11.36 -29.73
C GLY A 478 -17.60 11.78 -28.46
N PRO A 479 -18.44 10.89 -27.90
CA PRO A 479 -19.20 11.19 -26.70
C PRO A 479 -18.37 11.15 -25.40
N GLY A 480 -17.12 10.70 -25.43
CA GLY A 480 -16.23 10.59 -24.27
C GLY A 480 -15.14 11.66 -24.17
N LEU A 481 -14.45 11.70 -23.02
CA LEU A 481 -13.32 12.59 -22.70
C LEU A 481 -11.88 12.13 -23.07
N PRO A 482 -11.56 10.85 -23.33
CA PRO A 482 -10.22 10.41 -23.72
C PRO A 482 -9.93 10.78 -25.19
N PRO A 483 -8.65 10.82 -25.63
CA PRO A 483 -8.27 11.27 -26.97
C PRO A 483 -8.94 10.55 -28.15
N ASN A 484 -9.35 9.29 -27.95
CA ASN A 484 -10.05 8.47 -28.95
C ASN A 484 -11.58 8.70 -28.95
N GLY A 485 -12.13 9.52 -28.06
CA GLY A 485 -13.56 9.83 -27.97
C GLY A 485 -14.43 8.71 -27.38
N ASN A 486 -13.83 7.64 -26.84
CA ASN A 486 -14.53 6.52 -26.19
C ASN A 486 -14.92 6.83 -24.74
N PHE A 487 -15.75 6.01 -24.12
CA PHE A 487 -16.02 6.05 -22.68
C PHE A 487 -16.25 4.63 -22.15
N VAL A 488 -16.23 4.47 -20.83
CA VAL A 488 -16.69 3.23 -20.18
C VAL A 488 -17.59 3.58 -19.01
N VAL A 489 -18.88 3.29 -19.16
CA VAL A 489 -19.84 3.29 -18.03
C VAL A 489 -19.78 1.91 -17.39
N THR A 490 -19.27 1.84 -16.17
CA THR A 490 -19.12 0.57 -15.44
C THR A 490 -20.37 0.22 -14.62
N GLU A 491 -21.20 1.20 -14.25
CA GLU A 491 -22.49 0.94 -13.59
C GLU A 491 -23.45 2.13 -13.76
N PHE A 492 -24.73 1.84 -13.92
CA PHE A 492 -25.86 2.76 -14.01
C PHE A 492 -26.87 2.42 -12.91
N GLU A 493 -26.85 3.19 -11.83
CA GLU A 493 -27.75 2.99 -10.68
C GLU A 493 -28.87 4.03 -10.68
N VAL A 494 -30.08 3.58 -10.38
CA VAL A 494 -31.26 4.44 -10.21
C VAL A 494 -31.80 4.28 -8.80
N THR A 495 -31.90 5.39 -8.08
CA THR A 495 -32.62 5.45 -6.81
C THR A 495 -33.74 6.49 -6.88
N VAL A 496 -34.84 6.24 -6.17
CA VAL A 496 -36.01 7.13 -6.17
C VAL A 496 -36.39 7.53 -4.76
N ALA A 497 -36.74 8.81 -4.58
CA ALA A 497 -37.40 9.31 -3.38
C ALA A 497 -38.76 9.92 -3.78
N GLN A 498 -39.83 9.56 -3.08
CA GLN A 498 -41.15 10.17 -3.31
C GLN A 498 -41.09 11.65 -2.90
N LYS A 499 -41.83 12.52 -3.59
CA LYS A 499 -41.83 13.96 -3.25
C LYS A 499 -42.32 14.23 -1.81
N SER A 500 -43.19 13.37 -1.28
CA SER A 500 -43.66 13.38 0.10
C SER A 500 -42.58 13.03 1.14
N ASP A 501 -41.52 12.32 0.75
CA ASP A 501 -40.37 11.95 1.59
C ASP A 501 -39.05 12.08 0.80
N ALA A 502 -38.73 13.33 0.42
CA ALA A 502 -37.64 13.68 -0.49
C ALA A 502 -36.21 13.32 0.01
N LYS A 503 -36.08 12.75 1.22
CA LYS A 503 -34.78 12.33 1.80
C LYS A 503 -34.58 10.81 1.78
N LYS A 504 -35.65 10.03 1.61
CA LYS A 504 -35.60 8.58 1.66
C LYS A 504 -35.54 7.99 0.25
N PHE A 505 -34.31 7.72 -0.21
CA PHE A 505 -34.08 7.07 -1.50
C PHE A 505 -34.16 5.54 -1.37
N THR A 506 -34.90 4.90 -2.27
CA THR A 506 -34.97 3.45 -2.43
C THR A 506 -34.37 3.04 -3.77
N ASN A 507 -33.69 1.90 -3.80
CA ASN A 507 -33.09 1.38 -5.03
C ASN A 507 -34.16 0.91 -6.04
N VAL A 508 -33.91 1.16 -7.32
CA VAL A 508 -34.74 0.70 -8.43
C VAL A 508 -33.97 -0.40 -9.16
N VAL A 509 -34.59 -1.55 -9.36
CA VAL A 509 -33.94 -2.72 -9.96
C VAL A 509 -34.14 -2.70 -11.47
N ILE A 510 -33.03 -2.76 -12.21
CA ILE A 510 -33.01 -2.94 -13.67
C ILE A 510 -33.08 -4.45 -13.97
N GLU A 511 -33.96 -4.83 -14.89
CA GLU A 511 -34.18 -6.21 -15.33
C GLU A 511 -33.30 -6.57 -16.54
N SER A 512 -33.21 -5.69 -17.52
CA SER A 512 -32.43 -5.90 -18.74
C SER A 512 -32.01 -4.57 -19.37
N GLY A 513 -31.07 -4.61 -20.30
CA GLY A 513 -30.65 -3.43 -21.04
C GLY A 513 -30.23 -3.76 -22.46
N LYS A 514 -30.35 -2.78 -23.36
CA LYS A 514 -30.02 -2.95 -24.78
C LYS A 514 -29.33 -1.70 -25.28
N ALA A 515 -28.17 -1.87 -25.91
CA ALA A 515 -27.40 -0.78 -26.52
C ALA A 515 -27.46 -0.84 -28.05
N ASP A 516 -27.29 0.31 -28.70
CA ASP A 516 -27.16 0.42 -30.16
C ASP A 516 -25.84 -0.15 -30.68
N PHE A 517 -24.78 0.05 -29.89
CA PHE A 517 -23.45 -0.44 -30.19
C PHE A 517 -22.76 -0.88 -28.89
N LEU A 518 -21.99 -1.97 -28.99
CA LEU A 518 -21.15 -2.50 -27.93
C LEU A 518 -19.76 -2.76 -28.50
N GLN A 519 -18.74 -2.23 -27.81
CA GLN A 519 -17.35 -2.62 -28.05
C GLN A 519 -17.18 -4.14 -27.81
N ASP A 520 -16.31 -4.78 -28.58
CA ASP A 520 -15.95 -6.20 -28.38
C ASP A 520 -15.56 -6.48 -26.92
N GLY A 521 -16.25 -7.45 -26.31
CA GLY A 521 -16.04 -7.87 -24.92
C GLY A 521 -16.84 -7.08 -23.87
N PHE A 522 -17.64 -6.08 -24.26
CA PHE A 522 -18.51 -5.30 -23.39
C PHE A 522 -19.98 -5.69 -23.57
N THR A 523 -20.79 -5.53 -22.51
CA THR A 523 -22.22 -5.89 -22.51
C THR A 523 -23.03 -4.82 -21.78
N ALA A 524 -24.30 -4.63 -22.16
CA ALA A 524 -25.17 -3.69 -21.47
C ALA A 524 -25.45 -4.15 -20.02
N GLU A 525 -25.53 -5.46 -19.80
CA GLU A 525 -25.81 -6.10 -18.51
C GLU A 525 -24.76 -5.79 -17.45
N ALA A 526 -23.49 -5.64 -17.86
CA ALA A 526 -22.41 -5.27 -16.97
C ALA A 526 -22.56 -3.84 -16.40
N THR A 527 -23.52 -3.05 -16.87
CA THR A 527 -23.82 -1.72 -16.30
C THR A 527 -24.88 -1.74 -15.20
N PHE A 528 -25.47 -2.88 -14.85
CA PHE A 528 -26.47 -2.98 -13.78
C PHE A 528 -26.36 -4.30 -12.99
N ASP A 529 -25.16 -4.87 -12.91
CA ASP A 529 -24.89 -6.13 -12.21
C ASP A 529 -24.51 -5.94 -10.72
N GLY A 530 -24.35 -4.68 -10.28
CA GLY A 530 -23.97 -4.31 -8.92
C GLY A 530 -22.45 -4.33 -8.66
N ASN A 531 -21.62 -4.60 -9.68
CA ASN A 531 -20.17 -4.54 -9.60
C ASN A 531 -19.62 -3.20 -10.12
N ASN A 532 -19.84 -2.13 -9.35
CA ASN A 532 -19.51 -0.77 -9.77
C ASN A 532 -18.00 -0.45 -9.98
N ARG A 533 -17.08 -1.38 -9.71
CA ARG A 533 -15.64 -1.25 -9.97
C ARG A 533 -15.10 -2.28 -10.98
N ASP A 534 -15.99 -2.87 -11.76
CA ASP A 534 -15.63 -3.84 -12.78
C ASP A 534 -14.85 -3.22 -13.96
N GLN A 535 -14.27 -4.09 -14.79
CA GLN A 535 -13.68 -3.72 -16.08
C GLN A 535 -14.66 -3.89 -17.26
N GLY A 536 -15.82 -4.52 -17.03
CA GLY A 536 -16.93 -4.55 -17.96
C GLY A 536 -17.76 -3.25 -17.94
N GLY A 537 -18.80 -3.22 -18.77
CA GLY A 537 -19.75 -2.11 -18.82
C GLY A 537 -20.20 -1.78 -20.24
N TRP A 538 -20.58 -0.53 -20.48
CA TRP A 538 -20.94 -0.02 -21.80
C TRP A 538 -19.83 0.89 -22.34
N ALA A 539 -19.31 0.52 -23.51
CA ALA A 539 -18.25 1.22 -24.23
C ALA A 539 -18.47 1.12 -25.75
N VAL A 540 -17.90 2.07 -26.50
CA VAL A 540 -18.19 2.27 -27.94
C VAL A 540 -16.94 2.37 -28.82
N ALA A 541 -15.80 1.83 -28.37
CA ALA A 541 -14.61 1.77 -29.23
C ALA A 541 -14.94 0.95 -30.49
N GLY A 542 -14.58 1.50 -31.65
CA GLY A 542 -14.97 0.97 -32.96
C GLY A 542 -16.03 1.80 -33.67
N ALA A 543 -16.86 2.56 -32.93
CA ALA A 543 -17.88 3.44 -33.49
C ALA A 543 -17.82 4.89 -32.95
N THR A 544 -16.71 5.26 -32.31
CA THR A 544 -16.52 6.60 -31.71
C THR A 544 -16.75 7.75 -32.69
N GLY A 545 -17.25 8.87 -32.17
CA GLY A 545 -17.58 10.04 -32.97
C GLY A 545 -19.02 10.06 -33.49
N ALA A 546 -19.87 9.15 -33.03
CA ALA A 546 -21.31 9.15 -33.27
C ALA A 546 -22.08 9.26 -31.94
N ASP A 547 -23.38 9.56 -32.04
CA ASP A 547 -24.30 9.43 -30.91
C ASP A 547 -24.59 7.94 -30.68
N HIS A 548 -24.55 7.49 -29.42
CA HIS A 548 -24.86 6.13 -29.00
C HIS A 548 -25.85 6.14 -27.84
N TRP A 549 -26.57 5.06 -27.60
CA TRP A 549 -27.52 4.98 -26.50
C TRP A 549 -27.75 3.56 -26.00
N VAL A 550 -28.11 3.48 -24.72
CA VAL A 550 -28.52 2.26 -24.04
C VAL A 550 -29.85 2.49 -23.34
N THR A 551 -30.78 1.54 -23.49
CA THR A 551 -32.06 1.50 -22.76
C THR A 551 -31.97 0.50 -21.61
N PHE A 552 -32.65 0.81 -20.52
CA PHE A 552 -32.69 0.02 -19.29
C PHE A 552 -34.13 -0.26 -18.89
N LYS A 553 -34.48 -1.55 -18.87
CA LYS A 553 -35.77 -2.05 -18.43
C LYS A 553 -35.84 -2.11 -16.92
N LEU A 554 -36.87 -1.55 -16.30
CA LEU A 554 -37.06 -1.77 -14.87
C LEU A 554 -37.81 -3.07 -14.61
N LYS A 555 -37.41 -3.77 -13.55
CA LYS A 555 -38.13 -4.96 -13.06
C LYS A 555 -39.53 -4.62 -12.57
N GLN A 556 -39.71 -3.42 -12.02
CA GLN A 556 -40.99 -2.90 -11.56
C GLN A 556 -41.08 -1.41 -11.92
N PRO A 557 -42.22 -0.94 -12.46
CA PRO A 557 -42.43 0.48 -12.69
C PRO A 557 -42.34 1.30 -11.40
N ILE A 558 -41.83 2.52 -11.51
CA ILE A 558 -41.81 3.47 -10.40
C ILE A 558 -43.19 4.13 -10.32
N GLU A 559 -43.97 3.73 -9.32
CA GLU A 559 -45.25 4.37 -8.98
C GLU A 559 -45.02 5.63 -8.13
N ASN A 560 -45.51 6.78 -8.60
CA ASN A 560 -45.25 8.08 -7.96
C ASN A 560 -46.40 9.08 -8.25
N PRO A 561 -47.57 8.93 -7.59
CA PRO A 561 -48.77 9.72 -7.88
C PRO A 561 -48.56 11.24 -7.72
N ASP A 562 -47.69 11.65 -6.80
CA ASP A 562 -47.41 13.05 -6.46
C ASP A 562 -46.08 13.59 -7.05
N GLY A 563 -45.44 12.78 -7.90
CA GLY A 563 -44.08 13.03 -8.42
C GLY A 563 -42.97 12.51 -7.50
N CYS A 564 -41.76 12.44 -8.03
CA CYS A 564 -40.59 11.91 -7.31
C CYS A 564 -39.31 12.67 -7.66
N ILE A 565 -38.24 12.39 -6.91
CA ILE A 565 -36.88 12.76 -7.24
C ILE A 565 -36.15 11.48 -7.62
N LEU A 566 -35.72 11.40 -8.88
CA LEU A 566 -34.84 10.35 -9.34
C LEU A 566 -33.39 10.78 -9.11
N LYS A 567 -32.57 9.89 -8.58
CA LYS A 567 -31.13 10.08 -8.47
C LYS A 567 -30.44 8.99 -9.28
N ILE A 568 -29.75 9.44 -10.32
CA ILE A 568 -29.00 8.60 -11.25
C ILE A 568 -27.52 8.69 -10.90
N GLN A 569 -26.87 7.54 -10.73
CA GLN A 569 -25.44 7.45 -10.52
C GLN A 569 -24.80 6.68 -11.68
N ILE A 570 -23.87 7.33 -12.37
CA ILE A 570 -23.10 6.75 -13.48
C ILE A 570 -21.67 6.54 -12.99
N HIS A 571 -21.30 5.29 -12.73
CA HIS A 571 -19.97 4.89 -12.28
C HIS A 571 -19.05 4.62 -13.46
N GLN A 572 -17.80 5.04 -13.35
CA GLN A 572 -16.81 5.01 -14.43
C GLN A 572 -15.43 4.67 -13.85
N PHE A 573 -15.22 3.40 -13.49
CA PHE A 573 -14.03 2.93 -12.76
C PHE A 573 -13.08 2.02 -13.57
N HIS A 574 -13.28 1.92 -14.87
CA HIS A 574 -12.40 1.15 -15.78
C HIS A 574 -10.92 1.56 -15.63
N ASN A 575 -9.99 0.63 -15.87
CA ASN A 575 -8.55 0.84 -15.67
C ASN A 575 -7.93 1.92 -16.55
N ALA A 576 -8.55 2.22 -17.70
CA ALA A 576 -8.22 3.40 -18.48
C ALA A 576 -8.73 4.67 -17.75
N ALA A 577 -7.82 5.37 -17.08
CA ALA A 577 -8.14 6.40 -16.10
C ALA A 577 -8.93 7.61 -16.64
N ASP A 578 -8.94 7.84 -17.95
CA ASP A 578 -9.53 9.00 -18.64
C ASP A 578 -10.80 8.67 -19.45
N HIS A 579 -11.30 7.43 -19.40
CA HIS A 579 -12.43 6.95 -20.20
C HIS A 579 -13.79 7.32 -19.59
N GLN A 580 -13.97 8.59 -19.26
CA GLN A 580 -15.26 9.10 -18.78
C GLN A 580 -16.13 9.61 -19.94
N LEU A 581 -17.44 9.49 -19.76
CA LEU A 581 -18.50 10.06 -20.57
C LEU A 581 -18.38 11.59 -20.56
N GLY A 582 -18.36 12.17 -21.75
CA GLY A 582 -18.14 13.59 -22.01
C GLY A 582 -19.43 14.37 -22.20
N LYS A 583 -20.38 13.88 -23.01
CA LYS A 583 -21.71 14.51 -23.14
C LYS A 583 -22.79 13.44 -23.19
N PHE A 584 -23.85 13.62 -22.41
CA PHE A 584 -24.90 12.62 -22.29
C PHE A 584 -26.26 13.21 -21.96
N ARG A 585 -27.32 12.41 -22.13
CA ARG A 585 -28.70 12.78 -21.79
C ARG A 585 -29.42 11.58 -21.18
N ILE A 586 -30.27 11.83 -20.19
CA ILE A 586 -31.14 10.81 -19.57
C ILE A 586 -32.59 11.09 -19.96
N SER A 587 -33.27 10.05 -20.43
CA SER A 587 -34.70 10.07 -20.71
C SER A 587 -35.41 8.96 -19.94
N ALA A 588 -36.71 9.13 -19.68
CA ALA A 588 -37.57 8.12 -19.06
C ALA A 588 -38.85 7.94 -19.88
N THR A 589 -39.46 6.76 -19.82
CA THR A 589 -40.76 6.49 -20.46
C THR A 589 -41.78 5.98 -19.44
N THR A 590 -43.05 6.14 -19.79
CA THR A 590 -44.20 5.60 -19.03
C THR A 590 -44.95 4.51 -19.81
N ASP A 591 -44.50 4.22 -21.03
CA ASP A 591 -45.10 3.21 -21.89
C ASP A 591 -44.77 1.81 -21.35
N GLY A 592 -45.76 0.92 -21.34
CA GLY A 592 -45.57 -0.47 -20.89
C GLY A 592 -45.27 -1.41 -22.06
N GLY A 593 -44.51 -2.48 -21.81
CA GLY A 593 -44.26 -3.53 -22.79
C GLY A 593 -42.82 -4.05 -22.80
N GLU A 594 -42.42 -4.70 -23.89
CA GLU A 594 -41.01 -4.92 -24.20
C GLU A 594 -40.42 -3.60 -24.70
N ILE A 595 -39.22 -3.24 -24.23
CA ILE A 595 -38.58 -1.99 -24.62
C ILE A 595 -37.80 -2.24 -25.90
N PRO A 596 -38.24 -1.69 -27.05
CA PRO A 596 -37.33 -1.58 -28.17
C PRO A 596 -36.19 -0.62 -27.79
N LEU A 597 -35.01 -0.86 -28.36
CA LEU A 597 -33.89 0.10 -28.28
C LEU A 597 -34.34 1.53 -28.66
N ASP A 598 -35.27 1.61 -29.64
CA ASP A 598 -35.90 2.80 -30.25
C ASP A 598 -34.91 3.91 -30.65
N LEU A 599 -35.36 4.88 -31.44
CA LEU A 599 -34.51 5.99 -31.86
C LEU A 599 -34.38 7.04 -30.76
N PRO A 600 -33.16 7.58 -30.52
CA PRO A 600 -32.99 8.77 -29.70
C PRO A 600 -33.58 9.98 -30.43
N GLU A 601 -33.88 11.05 -29.68
CA GLU A 601 -34.73 12.11 -30.23
C GLU A 601 -34.14 12.82 -31.44
N THR A 602 -32.82 12.86 -31.49
CA THR A 602 -32.10 13.44 -32.63
C THR A 602 -32.38 12.66 -33.91
N PHE A 603 -32.27 11.33 -33.89
CA PHE A 603 -32.56 10.51 -35.08
C PHE A 603 -34.06 10.39 -35.32
N ARG A 604 -34.88 10.36 -34.27
CA ARG A 604 -36.34 10.35 -34.39
C ARG A 604 -36.87 11.59 -35.12
N ALA A 605 -36.37 12.78 -34.78
CA ALA A 605 -36.75 14.02 -35.44
C ALA A 605 -36.38 14.00 -36.93
N ILE A 606 -35.22 13.44 -37.27
CA ILE A 606 -34.78 13.28 -38.65
C ILE A 606 -35.70 12.30 -39.38
N VAL A 607 -35.91 11.09 -38.84
CA VAL A 607 -36.73 10.04 -39.49
C VAL A 607 -38.19 10.47 -39.65
N SER A 608 -38.73 11.24 -38.71
CA SER A 608 -40.11 11.77 -38.76
C SER A 608 -40.29 12.92 -39.75
N THR A 609 -39.21 13.55 -40.19
CA THR A 609 -39.23 14.57 -41.26
C THR A 609 -39.14 13.86 -42.61
N PRO A 610 -40.05 14.12 -43.57
CA PRO A 610 -39.97 13.52 -44.91
C PRO A 610 -38.60 13.75 -45.55
N GLU A 611 -38.02 12.75 -46.24
CA GLU A 611 -36.66 12.81 -46.81
C GLU A 611 -36.42 14.05 -47.69
N ALA A 612 -37.44 14.49 -48.43
CA ALA A 612 -37.40 15.67 -49.29
C ALA A 612 -37.27 17.00 -48.52
N ASP A 613 -37.69 17.04 -47.25
CA ASP A 613 -37.75 18.24 -46.41
C ASP A 613 -36.60 18.33 -45.40
N ARG A 614 -35.73 17.31 -45.33
CA ARG A 614 -34.55 17.30 -44.46
C ARG A 614 -33.44 18.17 -45.02
N ASP A 615 -32.80 18.94 -44.16
CA ASP A 615 -31.58 19.66 -44.50
C ASP A 615 -30.39 18.70 -44.68
N GLU A 616 -29.30 19.21 -45.25
CA GLU A 616 -28.09 18.41 -45.52
C GLU A 616 -27.40 17.95 -44.23
N ALA A 617 -27.53 18.69 -43.13
CA ALA A 617 -26.97 18.30 -41.84
C ALA A 617 -27.67 17.06 -41.27
N ALA A 618 -29.00 17.00 -41.38
CA ALA A 618 -29.81 15.86 -40.97
C ALA A 618 -29.50 14.60 -41.81
N LYS A 619 -29.34 14.75 -43.13
CA LYS A 619 -28.95 13.64 -44.02
C LYS A 619 -27.55 13.14 -43.70
N GLN A 620 -26.58 14.04 -43.55
CA GLN A 620 -25.20 13.69 -43.24
C GLN A 620 -25.10 13.00 -41.88
N LYS A 621 -25.88 13.42 -40.88
CA LYS A 621 -25.88 12.81 -39.55
C LYS A 621 -26.30 11.33 -39.57
N LEU A 622 -27.23 10.92 -40.44
CA LEU A 622 -27.60 9.51 -40.63
C LEU A 622 -26.47 8.72 -41.31
N VAL A 623 -25.88 9.28 -42.36
CA VAL A 623 -24.76 8.67 -43.10
C VAL A 623 -23.55 8.48 -42.19
N ASP A 624 -23.24 9.47 -41.36
CA ASP A 624 -22.11 9.44 -40.43
C ASP A 624 -22.30 8.40 -39.33
N TYR A 625 -23.50 8.33 -38.72
CA TYR A 625 -23.81 7.34 -37.70
C TYR A 625 -23.70 5.92 -38.28
N ILE A 626 -24.41 5.63 -39.37
CA ILE A 626 -24.38 4.30 -39.99
C ILE A 626 -22.97 3.97 -40.47
N GLY A 627 -22.27 4.94 -41.07
CA GLY A 627 -20.90 4.75 -41.50
C GLY A 627 -19.90 4.51 -40.36
N LYS A 628 -20.24 4.80 -39.10
CA LYS A 628 -19.39 4.51 -37.92
C LYS A 628 -19.76 3.21 -37.23
N THR A 629 -21.03 2.80 -37.31
CA THR A 629 -21.51 1.54 -36.73
C THR A 629 -21.48 0.37 -37.71
N ASP A 630 -21.22 0.61 -39.00
CA ASP A 630 -21.24 -0.44 -40.02
C ASP A 630 -19.99 -1.34 -39.96
N ALA A 631 -20.20 -2.60 -39.59
CA ALA A 631 -19.13 -3.58 -39.45
C ALA A 631 -18.35 -3.83 -40.76
N ASP A 632 -19.02 -3.79 -41.92
CA ASP A 632 -18.36 -3.98 -43.22
C ASP A 632 -17.40 -2.83 -43.52
N LYS A 633 -17.81 -1.59 -43.21
CA LYS A 633 -16.96 -0.41 -43.37
C LYS A 633 -15.79 -0.42 -42.40
N ALA A 634 -16.04 -0.70 -41.12
CA ALA A 634 -14.97 -0.84 -40.12
C ALA A 634 -13.95 -1.91 -40.54
N GLY A 635 -14.43 -3.06 -41.04
CA GLY A 635 -13.58 -4.13 -41.58
C GLY A 635 -12.76 -3.69 -42.81
N ALA A 636 -13.37 -2.93 -43.73
CA ALA A 636 -12.68 -2.42 -44.91
C ALA A 636 -11.62 -1.35 -44.56
N GLU A 637 -11.90 -0.45 -43.62
CA GLU A 637 -10.93 0.54 -43.10
C GLU A 637 -9.76 -0.15 -42.39
N ALA A 638 -10.04 -1.17 -41.57
CA ALA A 638 -9.02 -1.99 -40.93
C ALA A 638 -8.16 -2.76 -41.95
N ALA A 639 -8.76 -3.27 -43.03
CA ALA A 639 -8.03 -3.91 -44.12
C ALA A 639 -7.10 -2.94 -44.85
N VAL A 640 -7.53 -1.69 -45.07
CA VAL A 640 -6.67 -0.63 -45.63
C VAL A 640 -5.52 -0.31 -44.69
N ALA A 641 -5.79 -0.15 -43.39
CA ALA A 641 -4.76 0.11 -42.39
C ALA A 641 -3.73 -1.04 -42.31
N THR A 642 -4.21 -2.28 -42.36
CA THR A 642 -3.36 -3.49 -42.40
C THR A 642 -2.53 -3.55 -43.67
N ALA A 643 -3.12 -3.26 -44.84
CA ALA A 643 -2.40 -3.24 -46.11
C ALA A 643 -1.31 -2.16 -46.16
N LYS A 644 -1.49 -1.04 -45.45
CA LYS A 644 -0.52 0.06 -45.34
C LYS A 644 0.65 -0.21 -44.38
N GLN A 645 0.65 -1.34 -43.66
CA GLN A 645 1.78 -1.69 -42.79
C GLN A 645 3.08 -1.76 -43.61
N PRO A 646 4.22 -1.30 -43.04
CA PRO A 646 5.49 -1.30 -43.73
C PRO A 646 5.93 -2.73 -44.07
N VAL A 647 6.67 -2.87 -45.17
CA VAL A 647 7.26 -4.17 -45.55
C VAL A 647 8.23 -4.61 -44.46
N PRO A 648 8.17 -5.88 -43.99
CA PRO A 648 9.14 -6.40 -43.04
C PRO A 648 10.56 -6.26 -43.59
N ARG A 649 11.44 -5.67 -42.77
CA ARG A 649 12.87 -5.60 -43.08
C ARG A 649 13.44 -7.02 -43.12
N ASP A 650 14.47 -7.21 -43.93
CA ASP A 650 15.18 -8.48 -43.95
C ASP A 650 15.74 -8.84 -42.56
N ALA A 651 15.40 -10.03 -42.08
CA ALA A 651 15.77 -10.48 -40.74
C ALA A 651 17.29 -10.57 -40.55
N GLU A 652 18.01 -10.96 -41.61
CA GLU A 652 19.46 -11.09 -41.57
C GLU A 652 20.16 -9.72 -41.58
N THR A 653 19.65 -8.75 -42.35
CA THR A 653 20.08 -7.34 -42.25
C THR A 653 19.92 -6.81 -40.83
N VAL A 654 18.76 -7.03 -40.19
CA VAL A 654 18.52 -6.58 -38.81
C VAL A 654 19.47 -7.26 -37.82
N ARG A 655 19.75 -8.56 -38.00
CA ARG A 655 20.71 -9.31 -37.17
C ARG A 655 22.12 -8.73 -37.29
N LEU A 656 22.57 -8.43 -38.51
CA LEU A 656 23.89 -7.88 -38.78
C LEU A 656 24.02 -6.43 -38.28
N GLU A 657 22.98 -5.60 -38.39
CA GLU A 657 22.95 -4.26 -37.80
C GLU A 657 23.12 -4.31 -36.28
N LYS A 658 22.37 -5.17 -35.58
CA LYS A 658 22.52 -5.36 -34.14
C LYS A 658 23.92 -5.81 -33.75
N LYS A 659 24.50 -6.74 -34.53
CA LYS A 659 25.86 -7.20 -34.31
C LYS A 659 26.89 -6.07 -34.53
N ARG A 660 26.73 -5.27 -35.58
CA ARG A 660 27.56 -4.08 -35.84
C ARG A 660 27.45 -3.09 -34.67
N ASP A 661 26.24 -2.80 -34.21
CA ASP A 661 26.02 -1.82 -33.14
C ASP A 661 26.68 -2.28 -31.84
N ALA A 662 26.56 -3.57 -31.49
CA ALA A 662 27.25 -4.15 -30.35
C ALA A 662 28.78 -4.07 -30.48
N LEU A 663 29.31 -4.33 -31.68
CA LEU A 663 30.74 -4.25 -31.97
C LEU A 663 31.26 -2.81 -32.12
N SER A 664 30.39 -1.81 -32.26
CA SER A 664 30.77 -0.40 -32.40
C SER A 664 31.13 0.23 -31.07
N VAL A 665 30.76 -0.40 -29.95
CA VAL A 665 31.15 0.02 -28.61
C VAL A 665 32.54 -0.52 -28.29
N PRO A 666 33.50 0.31 -27.82
CA PRO A 666 34.79 -0.18 -27.36
C PRO A 666 34.67 -1.24 -26.26
N THR A 667 35.64 -2.14 -26.16
CA THR A 667 35.75 -3.14 -25.11
C THR A 667 35.79 -2.44 -23.74
N PRO A 668 34.79 -2.69 -22.87
CA PRO A 668 34.78 -2.09 -21.54
C PRO A 668 35.92 -2.66 -20.69
N ASP A 669 36.31 -1.93 -19.64
CA ASP A 669 37.27 -2.44 -18.66
C ASP A 669 36.72 -3.67 -17.91
N ASP A 670 37.62 -4.55 -17.48
CA ASP A 670 37.25 -5.72 -16.68
C ASP A 670 36.61 -5.28 -15.35
N ALA A 671 35.45 -5.83 -15.03
CA ALA A 671 34.69 -5.44 -13.85
C ALA A 671 35.48 -5.61 -12.54
N LYS A 672 36.36 -6.62 -12.44
CA LYS A 672 37.19 -6.81 -11.24
C LYS A 672 38.25 -5.73 -11.10
N ILE A 673 38.73 -5.18 -12.20
CA ILE A 673 39.71 -4.08 -12.16
C ILE A 673 39.02 -2.78 -11.79
N VAL A 674 37.82 -2.54 -12.31
CA VAL A 674 37.01 -1.40 -11.86
C VAL A 674 36.77 -1.49 -10.35
N GLN A 675 36.35 -2.67 -9.85
CA GLN A 675 36.20 -2.89 -8.42
C GLN A 675 37.50 -2.68 -7.64
N LEU A 676 38.63 -3.27 -8.07
CA LEU A 676 39.92 -3.09 -7.40
C LEU A 676 40.38 -1.62 -7.37
N ARG A 677 40.08 -0.82 -8.40
CA ARG A 677 40.35 0.63 -8.41
C ARG A 677 39.55 1.33 -7.32
N ASP A 678 38.26 1.00 -7.21
CA ASP A 678 37.38 1.55 -6.18
C ASP A 678 37.83 1.12 -4.78
N ASP A 679 38.26 -0.14 -4.60
CA ASP A 679 38.78 -0.68 -3.33
C ASP A 679 40.11 -0.01 -2.93
N VAL A 680 41.01 0.27 -3.89
CA VAL A 680 42.26 1.01 -3.64
C VAL A 680 41.98 2.45 -3.24
N GLU A 681 41.03 3.13 -3.89
CA GLU A 681 40.67 4.50 -3.50
C GLU A 681 39.96 4.54 -2.14
N GLN A 682 39.12 3.56 -1.80
CA GLN A 682 38.52 3.44 -0.47
C GLN A 682 39.58 3.17 0.61
N SER A 683 40.47 2.19 0.40
CA SER A 683 41.55 1.88 1.35
C SER A 683 42.51 3.05 1.55
N LYS A 684 42.73 3.87 0.52
CA LYS A 684 43.51 5.12 0.63
C LYS A 684 42.81 6.15 1.52
N GLN A 685 41.49 6.28 1.45
CA GLN A 685 40.72 7.15 2.34
C GLN A 685 40.76 6.65 3.79
N GLN A 686 40.61 5.34 4.00
CA GLN A 686 40.77 4.70 5.31
C GLN A 686 42.16 4.94 5.89
N LEU A 687 43.21 4.77 5.08
CA LEU A 687 44.59 5.00 5.49
C LEU A 687 44.84 6.48 5.87
N ALA A 688 44.25 7.43 5.14
CA ALA A 688 44.35 8.84 5.46
C ALA A 688 43.69 9.21 6.80
N ARG A 689 42.67 8.46 7.22
CA ARG A 689 41.92 8.65 8.47
C ARG A 689 42.05 7.45 9.42
N ILE A 690 43.25 6.86 9.47
CA ILE A 690 43.49 5.55 10.11
C ILE A 690 42.98 5.42 11.56
N ARG A 691 43.08 6.49 12.37
CA ARG A 691 42.58 6.47 13.76
C ARG A 691 41.06 6.41 13.81
N LEU A 692 40.38 7.13 12.91
CA LEU A 692 38.94 7.11 12.81
C LEU A 692 38.46 5.77 12.28
N THR A 693 39.06 5.24 11.21
CA THR A 693 38.69 3.93 10.68
C THR A 693 38.90 2.82 11.72
N ALA A 694 39.99 2.86 12.50
CA ALA A 694 40.17 1.92 13.59
C ALA A 694 39.10 2.07 14.69
N ALA A 695 38.68 3.30 15.02
CA ALA A 695 37.62 3.56 15.98
C ALA A 695 36.24 3.07 15.48
N GLU A 696 35.95 3.24 14.18
CA GLU A 696 34.76 2.72 13.51
C GLU A 696 34.74 1.18 13.56
N ASP A 697 35.85 0.53 13.23
CA ASP A 697 36.00 -0.93 13.30
C ASP A 697 35.86 -1.47 14.73
N LEU A 698 36.48 -0.79 15.70
CA LEU A 698 36.33 -1.14 17.12
C LEU A 698 34.87 -1.03 17.58
N THR A 699 34.21 0.06 17.19
CA THR A 699 32.79 0.29 17.49
C THR A 699 31.92 -0.81 16.89
N TRP A 700 32.17 -1.16 15.62
CA TRP A 700 31.49 -2.26 14.94
C TRP A 700 31.72 -3.60 15.64
N ALA A 701 32.96 -3.92 16.03
CA ALA A 701 33.30 -5.16 16.72
C ALA A 701 32.61 -5.27 18.09
N LEU A 702 32.52 -4.15 18.82
CA LEU A 702 31.87 -4.09 20.13
C LEU A 702 30.35 -4.25 20.01
N ILE A 703 29.70 -3.58 19.04
CA ILE A 703 28.27 -3.73 18.76
C ILE A 703 27.91 -5.19 18.44
N ASN A 704 28.80 -5.88 17.72
CA ASN A 704 28.63 -7.28 17.33
C ASN A 704 29.10 -8.29 18.39
N SER A 705 29.45 -7.83 19.59
CA SER A 705 29.84 -8.70 20.70
C SER A 705 28.62 -9.17 21.52
N PRO A 706 28.65 -10.38 22.11
CA PRO A 706 27.63 -10.79 23.07
C PRO A 706 27.48 -9.84 24.25
N ALA A 707 28.56 -9.19 24.69
CA ALA A 707 28.53 -8.25 25.81
C ALA A 707 27.68 -6.99 25.52
N PHE A 708 27.58 -6.57 24.27
CA PHE A 708 26.72 -5.44 23.87
C PHE A 708 25.26 -5.88 23.70
N LEU A 709 25.03 -7.07 23.14
CA LEU A 709 23.69 -7.57 22.85
C LEU A 709 22.94 -8.04 24.09
N PHE A 710 23.66 -8.45 25.14
CA PHE A 710 23.08 -9.03 26.35
C PHE A 710 23.34 -8.15 27.56
N ASN A 711 22.25 -7.83 28.28
CA ASN A 711 22.35 -7.30 29.63
C ASN A 711 22.60 -8.44 30.62
N HIS A 712 23.23 -8.13 31.76
CA HIS A 712 23.31 -9.01 32.92
C HIS A 712 22.65 -8.35 34.12
#